data_AF-A0A525I581-F1
#
_entry.id   AF-A0A525I581-F1
#
_cell.length_a   1.000
_cell.length_b   1.000
_cell.length_c   1.000
_cell.angle_alpha   90.00
_cell.angle_beta   90.00
_cell.angle_gamma   90.00
#
_symmetry.space_group_name_H-M   'P 1'
#
loop_
_entity.id
_entity.type
_entity.pdbx_description
1 polymer ?
#
loop_
_entity_poly.entity_id
_entity_poly.type
_entity_poly.pdbx_seq_one_letter_code
_entity_poly.pdbx_strand_id
1 'polypeptide(L)'
;VIREGSSREFLVEEFNRILISRVALPGFRRGIEVFEEKKDLLPFEEAKLYGHNAAHALLGFLAHQEGHLRISDTSEPLRRFVREAFIEESGRALIAMHGGVDELFTPRGFEQYASDLLERMVNPWLNDLVARVIRDPRRKLGWNDRLIGTMQKVLDAGMIPHRFAEGAAAAFALVGGDVRDLWPEPDLPRGRKRALQTLIAKASAPTRVGGADHVTLAMKNKKDGRWLPLGRGLSARQGQTSRRSTGRDEMVSRKKVLLAASGDLRQSANEASWPAQEAMEKEIVAVLAEFGVEVERAHPYDPFHKHGFISSQKQGLEIFANLDSDTPIIIAEAVWQYTNHVLPGLLAHRAPILTVANWSGKWPGLVGMLNLNGSLTKAGKKYSTLWSETFVDEPFKKKLHQWLSKGRVTHDLSHVHDFDPAFVPAKATKVAAEIAADLRSRRAIMGTFDEGCMGMYNAIIPDELLFPLGVFKERMSQSALYAESRLVTDAEAKGVYDWLVSRGFTFHFGQNGKTELTLEQVLGQCRMYIAAARIVETFGCDVIGIQYQQGMKDLMPASDLVEGMLNSDDRPPVLTLDGKLIREGRAIVHFNEVDECAGLDALFTSRIHRALGQPAETTLHDIRWGDSDHSGTTKDYVWVLQISGAAPPAHHIGGWAGSDSMRQPAMYFPFGGGTLRGVAKPGPIVWSRIFVEGGKLKMDLGRAHVVELPKAETQRRWSATTLQWPIMHAVLHGVTRDQMMARHKANHIQVAYARSETEANLAMATKAALAAELGIKVSLCGAKRNGSPLLN
;
A
#
# COMPACT_ATOMS: atom_id res chain seq x y z
N VAL A 1 -21.09 -8.54 31.12
CA VAL A 1 -22.45 -8.47 30.57
C VAL A 1 -23.19 -7.46 31.43
N ILE A 2 -23.51 -6.29 30.89
CA ILE A 2 -24.08 -5.18 31.66
C ILE A 2 -25.62 -5.27 31.64
N ARG A 3 -26.22 -5.96 30.65
CA ARG A 3 -27.64 -6.35 30.63
C ARG A 3 -27.90 -7.63 29.84
N GLU A 4 -28.44 -8.65 30.49
CA GLU A 4 -28.76 -9.92 29.85
C GLU A 4 -29.87 -9.76 28.79
N GLY A 5 -29.64 -10.29 27.58
CA GLY A 5 -30.60 -10.28 26.46
C GLY A 5 -30.39 -9.19 25.39
N SER A 6 -29.41 -8.30 25.52
CA SER A 6 -29.08 -7.34 24.46
C SER A 6 -28.06 -7.92 23.47
N SER A 7 -28.30 -7.76 22.16
CA SER A 7 -27.37 -8.19 21.10
C SER A 7 -26.24 -7.18 20.81
N ARG A 8 -26.33 -5.96 21.37
CA ARG A 8 -25.31 -4.89 21.32
C ARG A 8 -25.36 -4.05 22.60
N GLU A 9 -24.21 -3.75 23.17
CA GLU A 9 -24.07 -2.84 24.31
C GLU A 9 -22.99 -1.81 23.98
N PHE A 10 -23.27 -0.53 24.24
CA PHE A 10 -22.29 0.54 24.16
C PHE A 10 -22.13 1.13 25.55
N LEU A 11 -20.94 0.99 26.13
CA LEU A 11 -20.58 1.71 27.34
C LEU A 11 -19.94 3.03 26.91
N VAL A 12 -20.66 4.12 27.15
CA VAL A 12 -20.11 5.47 27.03
C VAL A 12 -19.92 6.00 28.43
N GLU A 13 -18.76 6.58 28.73
CA GLU A 13 -18.65 7.40 29.92
C GLU A 13 -19.60 8.58 29.78
N GLU A 14 -20.20 9.02 30.89
CA GLU A 14 -20.99 10.25 30.92
C GLU A 14 -20.06 11.44 30.67
N PHE A 15 -19.79 11.76 29.41
CA PHE A 15 -19.04 12.95 29.01
C PHE A 15 -20.05 14.03 28.59
N ASN A 16 -20.71 14.62 29.59
CA ASN A 16 -21.82 15.55 29.42
C ASN A 16 -21.41 17.03 29.50
N ARG A 17 -20.12 17.35 29.70
CA ARG A 17 -19.62 18.73 29.85
C ARG A 17 -18.59 19.07 28.79
N ILE A 18 -18.99 19.88 27.82
CA ILE A 18 -18.08 20.42 26.79
C ILE A 18 -17.99 21.93 26.98
N LEU A 19 -16.78 22.39 27.32
CA LEU A 19 -16.48 23.80 27.51
C LEU A 19 -16.20 24.46 26.16
N ILE A 20 -16.74 25.66 25.95
CA ILE A 20 -16.53 26.44 24.74
C ILE A 20 -16.26 27.92 25.06
N SER A 21 -15.62 28.63 24.15
CA SER A 21 -15.49 30.08 24.25
C SER A 21 -16.85 30.73 24.05
N ARG A 22 -17.17 31.72 24.89
CA ARG A 22 -18.32 32.60 24.67
C ARG A 22 -18.13 33.38 23.37
N VAL A 23 -19.12 33.32 22.49
CA VAL A 23 -19.12 34.05 21.23
C VAL A 23 -19.68 35.45 21.48
N ALA A 24 -18.87 36.49 21.26
CA ALA A 24 -19.24 37.89 21.48
C ALA A 24 -19.74 38.62 20.22
N LEU A 25 -20.13 37.89 19.18
CA LEU A 25 -20.57 38.47 17.89
C LEU A 25 -21.97 39.10 18.02
N PRO A 26 -22.18 40.36 17.54
CA PRO A 26 -23.50 40.99 17.55
C PRO A 26 -24.54 40.16 16.80
N GLY A 27 -25.70 39.93 17.41
CA GLY A 27 -26.79 39.16 16.81
C GLY A 27 -26.63 37.64 16.84
N PHE A 28 -25.50 37.12 17.33
CA PHE A 28 -25.32 35.68 17.47
C PHE A 28 -26.24 35.09 18.54
N ARG A 29 -27.04 34.10 18.16
CA ARG A 29 -27.79 33.24 19.09
C ARG A 29 -27.36 31.80 18.89
N ARG A 30 -26.96 31.16 20.00
CA ARG A 30 -26.54 29.77 20.01
C ARG A 30 -27.75 28.86 19.83
N GLY A 31 -27.69 27.96 18.83
CA GLY A 31 -28.76 26.98 18.57
C GLY A 31 -28.62 25.65 19.36
N ILE A 32 -27.50 25.44 20.05
CA ILE A 32 -27.21 24.22 20.81
C ILE A 32 -26.84 24.59 22.25
N GLU A 33 -27.67 24.21 23.23
CA GLU A 33 -27.55 24.67 24.62
C GLU A 33 -26.75 23.74 25.54
N VAL A 34 -26.29 22.59 25.06
CA VAL A 34 -25.57 21.59 25.87
C VAL A 34 -24.12 21.95 26.22
N PHE A 35 -23.63 23.11 25.75
CA PHE A 35 -22.25 23.54 25.95
C PHE A 35 -22.13 24.55 27.08
N GLU A 36 -21.06 24.43 27.88
CA GLU A 36 -20.75 25.40 28.93
C GLU A 36 -19.84 26.51 28.40
N GLU A 37 -20.38 27.72 28.32
CA GLU A 37 -19.61 28.87 27.88
C GLU A 37 -18.66 29.39 28.97
N LYS A 38 -17.39 29.55 28.59
CA LYS A 38 -16.37 30.24 29.39
C LYS A 38 -15.96 31.53 28.70
N LYS A 39 -15.69 32.57 29.48
CA LYS A 39 -15.21 33.86 28.96
C LYS A 39 -13.84 33.71 28.28
N ASP A 40 -12.99 32.88 28.86
CA ASP A 40 -11.69 32.48 28.34
C ASP A 40 -11.55 30.96 28.53
N LEU A 41 -11.16 30.25 27.48
CA LEU A 41 -10.94 28.81 27.52
C LEU A 41 -9.53 28.44 27.95
N LEU A 42 -8.56 29.35 27.80
CA LEU A 42 -7.15 29.05 28.01
C LEU A 42 -6.86 28.41 29.38
N PRO A 43 -7.45 28.88 30.51
CA PRO A 43 -7.27 28.23 31.81
C PRO A 43 -7.66 26.75 31.81
N PHE A 44 -8.76 26.41 31.14
CA PHE A 44 -9.28 25.04 31.07
C PHE A 44 -8.49 24.16 30.09
N GLU A 45 -7.98 24.75 29.01
CA GLU A 45 -7.06 24.08 28.09
C GLU A 45 -5.74 23.73 28.81
N GLU A 46 -5.20 24.65 29.60
CA GLU A 46 -4.01 24.41 30.42
C GLU A 46 -4.29 23.39 31.54
N ALA A 47 -5.46 23.41 32.17
CA ALA A 47 -5.86 22.37 33.13
C ALA A 47 -5.96 20.98 32.49
N LYS A 48 -6.43 20.91 31.24
CA LYS A 48 -6.48 19.67 30.47
C LYS A 48 -5.08 19.21 30.05
N LEU A 49 -4.23 20.11 29.58
CA LEU A 49 -2.90 19.76 29.06
C LEU A 49 -1.90 19.45 30.17
N TYR A 50 -1.78 20.33 31.16
CA TYR A 50 -0.78 20.27 32.23
C TYR A 50 -1.29 19.60 33.52
N GLY A 51 -2.61 19.39 33.63
CA GLY A 51 -3.22 18.60 34.68
C GLY A 51 -3.59 17.21 34.18
N HIS A 52 -4.80 17.07 33.60
CA HIS A 52 -5.37 15.79 33.17
C HIS A 52 -4.41 14.95 32.30
N ASN A 53 -4.01 15.49 31.14
CA ASN A 53 -3.20 14.76 30.18
C ASN A 53 -1.80 14.46 30.73
N ALA A 54 -1.27 15.31 31.60
CA ALA A 54 0.01 15.12 32.25
C ALA A 54 -0.05 14.02 33.32
N ALA A 55 -1.08 14.03 34.18
CA ALA A 55 -1.31 12.99 35.17
C ALA A 55 -1.53 11.62 34.52
N HIS A 56 -2.25 11.56 33.39
CA HIS A 56 -2.44 10.31 32.65
C HIS A 56 -1.11 9.81 32.04
N ALA A 57 -0.31 10.72 31.47
CA ALA A 57 1.01 10.36 30.95
C ALA A 57 1.94 9.86 32.08
N LEU A 58 1.94 10.52 33.23
CA LEU A 58 2.70 10.10 34.42
C LEU A 58 2.30 8.69 34.84
N LEU A 59 1.00 8.41 35.00
CA LEU A 59 0.49 7.08 35.35
C LEU A 59 0.92 6.04 34.32
N GLY A 60 0.79 6.32 33.02
CA GLY A 60 1.19 5.41 31.96
C GLY A 60 2.68 5.07 31.97
N PHE A 61 3.56 6.06 32.13
CA PHE A 61 5.00 5.82 32.11
C PHE A 61 5.49 5.04 33.33
N LEU A 62 4.94 5.32 34.52
CA LEU A 62 5.27 4.57 35.73
C LEU A 62 4.66 3.16 35.68
N ALA A 63 3.42 3.01 35.19
CA ALA A 63 2.79 1.72 35.01
C ALA A 63 3.58 0.82 34.05
N HIS A 64 4.17 1.42 33.01
CA HIS A 64 5.06 0.71 32.09
C HIS A 64 6.32 0.19 32.77
N GLN A 65 6.94 0.97 33.66
CA GLN A 65 8.11 0.52 34.44
C GLN A 65 7.76 -0.63 35.40
N GLU A 66 6.55 -0.63 35.97
CA GLU A 66 6.04 -1.72 36.80
C GLU A 66 5.57 -2.94 35.97
N GLY A 67 5.59 -2.86 34.63
CA GLY A 67 5.23 -3.98 33.75
C GLY A 67 3.72 -4.19 33.55
N HIS A 68 2.88 -3.22 33.87
CA HIS A 68 1.42 -3.32 33.69
C HIS A 68 1.02 -3.23 32.22
N LEU A 69 0.01 -4.01 31.81
CA LEU A 69 -0.53 -4.00 30.45
C LEU A 69 -1.61 -2.92 30.27
N ARG A 70 -2.50 -2.78 31.26
CA ARG A 70 -3.61 -1.80 31.26
C ARG A 70 -3.47 -0.83 32.42
N ILE A 71 -4.01 0.38 32.25
CA ILE A 71 -4.02 1.40 33.31
C ILE A 71 -4.87 0.93 34.52
N SER A 72 -5.93 0.16 34.28
CA SER A 72 -6.76 -0.45 35.31
C SER A 72 -6.01 -1.44 36.23
N ASP A 73 -4.89 -1.98 35.75
CA ASP A 73 -4.12 -3.00 36.48
C ASP A 73 -3.13 -2.38 37.49
N THR A 74 -3.00 -1.05 37.48
CA THR A 74 -2.06 -0.31 38.34
C THR A 74 -2.31 -0.57 39.83
N SER A 75 -1.27 -0.42 40.65
CA SER A 75 -1.38 -0.62 42.09
C SER A 75 -1.99 0.61 42.80
N GLU A 76 -2.61 0.41 43.97
CA GLU A 76 -3.12 1.52 44.78
C GLU A 76 -2.02 2.52 45.20
N PRO A 77 -0.80 2.08 45.59
CA PRO A 77 0.31 3.00 45.82
C PRO A 77 0.65 3.87 44.60
N LEU A 78 0.68 3.29 43.40
CA LEU A 78 0.97 4.05 42.18
C LEU A 78 -0.15 5.06 41.87
N ARG A 79 -1.42 4.67 41.99
CA ARG A 79 -2.55 5.60 41.84
C ARG A 79 -2.50 6.75 42.84
N ARG A 80 -2.17 6.47 44.09
CA ARG A 80 -1.99 7.49 45.13
C ARG A 80 -0.86 8.45 44.79
N PHE A 81 0.28 7.93 44.33
CA PHE A 81 1.41 8.75 43.89
C PHE A 81 1.01 9.72 42.78
N VAL A 82 0.28 9.25 41.77
CA VAL A 82 -0.22 10.11 40.67
C VAL A 82 -1.25 11.11 41.18
N ARG A 83 -2.13 10.73 42.11
CA ARG A 83 -3.08 11.65 42.75
C ARG A 83 -2.37 12.81 43.43
N GLU A 84 -1.35 12.50 44.22
CA GLU A 84 -0.55 13.52 44.91
C GLU A 84 0.22 14.39 43.91
N ALA A 85 0.77 13.83 42.83
CA ALA A 85 1.39 14.63 41.77
C ALA A 85 0.39 15.59 41.12
N PHE A 86 -0.83 15.10 40.86
CA PHE A 86 -1.86 15.88 40.22
C PHE A 86 -2.31 17.05 41.12
N ILE A 87 -2.60 16.80 42.39
CA ILE A 87 -3.09 17.82 43.33
C ILE A 87 -1.97 18.75 43.80
N GLU A 88 -0.87 18.19 44.32
CA GLU A 88 0.15 18.94 45.04
C GLU A 88 1.21 19.60 44.15
N GLU A 89 1.37 19.14 42.90
CA GLU A 89 2.29 19.77 41.95
C GLU A 89 1.49 20.52 40.88
N SER A 90 0.91 19.80 39.91
CA SER A 90 0.27 20.45 38.76
C SER A 90 -0.97 21.27 39.14
N GLY A 91 -1.77 20.79 40.08
CA GLY A 91 -3.00 21.45 40.52
C GLY A 91 -2.72 22.73 41.27
N ARG A 92 -1.81 22.69 42.25
CA ARG A 92 -1.32 23.90 42.93
C ARG A 92 -0.74 24.93 41.97
N ALA A 93 0.00 24.50 40.94
CA ALA A 93 0.53 25.40 39.92
C ALA A 93 -0.59 26.05 39.09
N LEU A 94 -1.57 25.25 38.63
CA LEU A 94 -2.72 25.73 37.87
C LEU A 94 -3.63 26.66 38.69
N ILE A 95 -3.84 26.38 39.99
CA ILE A 95 -4.56 27.27 40.92
C ILE A 95 -3.81 28.58 41.10
N ALA A 96 -2.48 28.54 41.26
CA ALA A 96 -1.69 29.77 41.38
C ALA A 96 -1.76 30.64 40.12
N MET A 97 -1.86 30.02 38.95
CA MET A 97 -1.96 30.73 37.66
C MET A 97 -3.37 31.29 37.39
N HIS A 98 -4.41 30.51 37.68
CA HIS A 98 -5.78 30.77 37.21
C HIS A 98 -6.80 30.94 38.35
N GLY A 99 -6.32 31.12 39.58
CA GLY A 99 -7.17 31.29 40.76
C GLY A 99 -8.19 32.42 40.57
N GLY A 100 -9.44 32.14 40.92
CA GLY A 100 -10.54 33.10 40.78
C GLY A 100 -11.21 33.16 39.40
N VAL A 101 -10.73 32.39 38.41
CA VAL A 101 -11.38 32.28 37.09
C VAL A 101 -12.64 31.41 37.14
N ASP A 102 -12.61 30.32 37.91
CA ASP A 102 -13.67 29.31 37.98
C ASP A 102 -13.55 28.51 39.29
N GLU A 103 -14.63 27.85 39.71
CA GLU A 103 -14.62 26.97 40.89
C GLU A 103 -13.57 25.86 40.76
N LEU A 104 -13.31 25.39 39.53
CA LEU A 104 -12.24 24.43 39.22
C LEU A 104 -10.87 24.87 39.75
N PHE A 105 -10.56 26.17 39.73
CA PHE A 105 -9.26 26.72 40.16
C PHE A 105 -9.26 27.13 41.63
N THR A 106 -9.91 26.32 42.47
CA THR A 106 -9.84 26.38 43.93
C THR A 106 -9.27 25.05 44.45
N PRO A 107 -8.67 25.01 45.66
CA PRO A 107 -8.17 23.75 46.22
C PRO A 107 -9.23 22.64 46.22
N ARG A 108 -10.47 22.99 46.64
CA ARG A 108 -11.60 22.05 46.66
C ARG A 108 -12.02 21.62 45.25
N GLY A 109 -12.19 22.57 44.33
CA GLY A 109 -12.63 22.25 42.96
C GLY A 109 -11.62 21.41 42.19
N PHE A 110 -10.33 21.68 42.37
CA PHE A 110 -9.29 20.91 41.71
C PHE A 110 -9.11 19.52 42.33
N GLU A 111 -9.28 19.36 43.66
CA GLU A 111 -9.29 18.05 44.31
C GLU A 111 -10.45 17.18 43.81
N GLN A 112 -11.64 17.76 43.65
CA GLN A 112 -12.81 17.08 43.07
C GLN A 112 -12.53 16.67 41.62
N TYR A 113 -11.96 17.58 40.82
CA TYR A 113 -11.58 17.30 39.43
C TYR A 113 -10.55 16.17 39.31
N ALA A 114 -9.54 16.16 40.18
CA ALA A 114 -8.54 15.11 40.21
C ALA A 114 -9.13 13.75 40.61
N SER A 115 -10.06 13.74 41.57
CA SER A 115 -10.67 12.51 42.09
C SER A 115 -11.58 11.86 41.04
N ASP A 116 -12.45 12.64 40.40
CA ASP A 116 -13.28 12.19 39.27
C ASP A 116 -12.42 11.60 38.15
N LEU A 117 -11.36 12.32 37.76
CA LEU A 117 -10.56 11.92 36.63
C LEU A 117 -9.80 10.61 36.88
N LEU A 118 -9.20 10.45 38.05
CA LEU A 118 -8.39 9.27 38.37
C LEU A 118 -9.23 8.01 38.47
N GLU A 119 -10.47 8.12 38.96
CA GLU A 119 -11.42 7.01 38.95
C GLU A 119 -11.73 6.55 37.51
N ARG A 120 -11.94 7.51 36.60
CA ARG A 120 -12.18 7.21 35.18
C ARG A 120 -10.96 6.64 34.47
N MET A 121 -9.75 7.13 34.76
CA MET A 121 -8.52 6.62 34.16
C MET A 121 -8.31 5.13 34.41
N VAL A 122 -8.72 4.62 35.56
CA VAL A 122 -8.51 3.21 35.95
C VAL A 122 -9.75 2.34 35.72
N ASN A 123 -10.75 2.85 35.01
CA ASN A 123 -11.98 2.12 34.71
C ASN A 123 -11.67 0.85 33.88
N PRO A 124 -11.89 -0.36 34.41
CA PRO A 124 -11.51 -1.61 33.74
C PRO A 124 -12.29 -1.85 32.44
N TRP A 125 -13.45 -1.21 32.26
CA TRP A 125 -14.28 -1.36 31.07
C TRP A 125 -13.76 -0.56 29.87
N LEU A 126 -12.95 0.48 30.10
CA LEU A 126 -12.30 1.23 29.02
C LEU A 126 -11.14 0.46 28.39
N ASN A 127 -10.62 -0.55 29.09
CA ASN A 127 -9.50 -1.39 28.64
C ASN A 127 -8.31 -0.55 28.13
N ASP A 128 -8.00 0.54 28.85
CA ASP A 128 -7.01 1.51 28.41
C ASP A 128 -5.59 0.93 28.53
N LEU A 129 -4.94 0.71 27.39
CA LEU A 129 -3.62 0.09 27.33
C LEU A 129 -2.51 1.07 27.71
N VAL A 130 -1.60 0.63 28.58
CA VAL A 130 -0.39 1.41 28.95
C VAL A 130 0.38 1.83 27.69
N ALA A 131 0.55 0.92 26.72
CA ALA A 131 1.21 1.19 25.45
C ALA A 131 0.57 2.34 24.64
N ARG A 132 -0.76 2.48 24.70
CA ARG A 132 -1.49 3.59 24.04
C ARG A 132 -1.21 4.91 24.75
N VAL A 133 -1.26 4.90 26.09
CA VAL A 133 -1.05 6.09 26.94
C VAL A 133 0.37 6.63 26.78
N ILE A 134 1.39 5.78 26.68
CA ILE A 134 2.80 6.20 26.59
C ILE A 134 3.30 6.48 25.16
N ARG A 135 2.48 6.29 24.13
CA ARG A 135 2.86 6.46 22.71
C ARG A 135 3.55 7.80 22.42
N ASP A 136 4.50 7.84 21.51
CA ASP A 136 5.24 9.05 21.14
C ASP A 136 5.97 9.72 22.34
N PRO A 137 6.80 8.97 23.08
CA PRO A 137 7.41 9.47 24.33
C PRO A 137 8.30 10.70 24.11
N ARG A 138 8.99 10.80 22.96
CA ARG A 138 9.76 12.01 22.58
C ARG A 138 8.90 13.27 22.51
N ARG A 139 7.67 13.17 21.96
CA ARG A 139 6.73 14.29 21.89
C ARG A 139 6.23 14.67 23.28
N LYS A 140 5.91 13.68 24.12
CA LYS A 140 5.45 13.90 25.51
C LYS A 140 6.53 14.49 26.43
N LEU A 141 7.80 14.30 26.05
CA LEU A 141 8.97 14.97 26.62
C LEU A 141 9.29 16.31 25.94
N GLY A 142 8.46 16.81 25.01
CA GLY A 142 8.67 18.10 24.37
C GLY A 142 8.58 19.25 25.35
N TRP A 143 9.31 20.35 25.09
CA TRP A 143 9.47 21.48 26.02
C TRP A 143 8.14 21.97 26.61
N ASN A 144 7.13 22.24 25.77
CA ASN A 144 5.80 22.70 26.20
C ASN A 144 4.73 21.59 26.21
N ASP A 145 5.13 20.30 26.15
CA ASP A 145 4.19 19.17 26.19
C ASP A 145 4.01 18.67 27.63
N ARG A 146 2.99 17.85 27.85
CA ARG A 146 2.50 17.27 29.12
C ARG A 146 3.53 17.27 30.26
N LEU A 147 4.52 16.36 30.26
CA LEU A 147 5.39 16.16 31.43
C LEU A 147 6.26 17.40 31.70
N ILE A 148 6.94 17.91 30.68
CA ILE A 148 7.95 18.97 30.83
C ILE A 148 7.29 20.33 30.97
N GLY A 149 6.23 20.58 30.19
CA GLY A 149 5.37 21.75 30.33
C GLY A 149 4.79 21.84 31.73
N THR A 150 4.28 20.74 32.30
CA THR A 150 3.80 20.72 33.69
C THR A 150 4.93 21.02 34.67
N MET A 151 6.10 20.39 34.54
CA MET A 151 7.25 20.70 35.40
C MET A 151 7.65 22.18 35.34
N GLN A 152 7.56 22.81 34.17
CA GLN A 152 7.79 24.25 34.03
C GLN A 152 6.77 25.08 34.81
N LYS A 153 5.47 24.79 34.67
CA LYS A 153 4.41 25.51 35.42
C LYS A 153 4.58 25.38 36.93
N VAL A 154 4.97 24.20 37.40
CA VAL A 154 5.26 23.96 38.83
C VAL A 154 6.44 24.81 39.32
N LEU A 155 7.51 24.88 38.52
CA LEU A 155 8.66 25.74 38.83
C LEU A 155 8.28 27.24 38.78
N ASP A 156 7.42 27.66 37.84
CA ASP A 156 6.94 29.04 37.76
C ASP A 156 6.11 29.44 38.99
N ALA A 157 5.39 28.50 39.58
CA ALA A 157 4.68 28.67 40.85
C ALA A 157 5.59 28.58 42.09
N GLY A 158 6.92 28.53 41.91
CA GLY A 158 7.89 28.49 43.01
C GLY A 158 8.00 27.14 43.73
N MET A 159 7.52 26.06 43.11
CA MET A 159 7.53 24.70 43.67
C MET A 159 8.48 23.78 42.88
N ILE A 160 8.79 22.60 43.42
CA ILE A 160 9.67 21.63 42.76
C ILE A 160 8.84 20.42 42.31
N PRO A 161 8.84 20.06 41.00
CA PRO A 161 8.03 18.97 40.46
C PRO A 161 8.72 17.61 40.65
N HIS A 162 8.77 17.11 41.88
CA HIS A 162 9.46 15.86 42.19
C HIS A 162 8.81 14.65 41.50
N ARG A 163 7.49 14.52 41.56
CA ARG A 163 6.76 13.38 41.03
C ARG A 163 6.67 13.42 39.50
N PHE A 164 6.46 14.60 38.92
CA PHE A 164 6.52 14.74 37.45
C PHE A 164 7.94 14.52 36.89
N ALA A 165 9.00 14.80 37.67
CA ALA A 165 10.36 14.44 37.28
C ALA A 165 10.57 12.92 37.20
N GLU A 166 9.94 12.13 38.08
CA GLU A 166 9.96 10.66 38.01
C GLU A 166 9.26 10.14 36.74
N GLY A 167 8.10 10.69 36.39
CA GLY A 167 7.43 10.36 35.11
C GLY A 167 8.26 10.74 33.90
N ALA A 168 8.94 11.90 33.92
CA ALA A 168 9.84 12.32 32.86
C ALA A 168 11.08 11.43 32.76
N ALA A 169 11.64 10.98 33.89
CA ALA A 169 12.72 10.00 33.94
C ALA A 169 12.28 8.64 33.36
N ALA A 170 11.09 8.16 33.73
CA ALA A 170 10.49 6.94 33.18
C ALA A 170 10.28 7.03 31.66
N ALA A 171 9.73 8.15 31.19
CA ALA A 171 9.57 8.41 29.77
C ALA A 171 10.92 8.48 29.04
N PHE A 172 11.93 9.11 29.66
CA PHE A 172 13.27 9.24 29.07
C PHE A 172 13.98 7.89 28.96
N ALA A 173 13.82 7.00 29.96
CA ALA A 173 14.38 5.65 29.92
C ALA A 173 13.93 4.85 28.69
N LEU A 174 12.71 5.11 28.19
CA LEU A 174 12.19 4.50 26.96
C LEU A 174 12.75 5.13 25.68
N VAL A 175 13.10 6.40 25.73
CA VAL A 175 13.65 7.15 24.60
C VAL A 175 15.15 6.87 24.41
N GLY A 176 15.86 6.69 25.52
CA GLY A 176 17.32 6.49 25.56
C GLY A 176 18.13 7.76 25.24
N GLY A 177 19.42 7.73 25.58
CA GLY A 177 20.37 8.82 25.33
C GLY A 177 20.90 9.49 26.61
N ASP A 178 21.50 10.66 26.46
CA ASP A 178 21.92 11.50 27.58
C ASP A 178 20.86 12.58 27.88
N VAL A 179 20.40 12.68 29.13
CA VAL A 179 19.41 13.69 29.57
C VAL A 179 19.90 15.11 29.23
N ARG A 180 21.21 15.33 29.19
CA ARG A 180 21.84 16.62 28.82
C ARG A 180 21.55 17.03 27.38
N ASP A 181 21.21 16.07 26.52
CA ASP A 181 20.92 16.29 25.10
C ASP A 181 19.43 16.57 24.84
N LEU A 182 18.57 16.52 25.87
CA LEU A 182 17.18 16.92 25.73
C LEU A 182 17.08 18.40 25.35
N TRP A 183 16.19 18.67 24.39
CA TRP A 183 15.86 20.00 23.85
C TRP A 183 17.06 20.74 23.26
N PRO A 184 17.59 20.29 22.10
CA PRO A 184 18.79 20.87 21.49
C PRO A 184 18.59 22.31 20.96
N GLU A 185 17.36 22.82 20.98
CA GLU A 185 17.01 24.13 20.45
C GLU A 185 17.81 25.26 21.16
N PRO A 186 18.47 26.15 20.40
CA PRO A 186 19.39 27.15 20.95
C PRO A 186 18.69 28.27 21.73
N ASP A 187 17.40 28.51 21.44
CA ASP A 187 16.64 29.65 21.96
C ASP A 187 15.93 29.37 23.29
N LEU A 188 16.08 28.17 23.86
CA LEU A 188 15.47 27.82 25.14
C LEU A 188 16.21 28.46 26.32
N PRO A 189 15.49 28.89 27.38
CA PRO A 189 16.11 29.49 28.57
C PRO A 189 17.11 28.52 29.24
N ARG A 190 18.41 28.77 29.06
CA ARG A 190 19.50 27.86 29.50
C ARG A 190 19.41 27.47 30.98
N GLY A 191 19.05 28.41 31.85
CA GLY A 191 18.87 28.16 33.28
C GLY A 191 17.72 27.19 33.57
N ARG A 192 16.56 27.41 32.95
CA ARG A 192 15.39 26.53 33.06
C ARG A 192 15.68 25.14 32.53
N LYS A 193 16.32 25.08 31.35
CA LYS A 193 16.71 23.83 30.70
C LYS A 193 17.58 22.97 31.61
N ARG A 194 18.65 23.55 32.17
CA ARG A 194 19.54 22.86 33.12
C ARG A 194 18.82 22.41 34.38
N ALA A 195 17.92 23.22 34.92
CA ALA A 195 17.14 22.86 36.11
C ALA A 195 16.27 21.62 35.87
N LEU A 196 15.53 21.58 34.75
CA LEU A 196 14.70 20.44 34.36
C LEU A 196 15.54 19.18 34.09
N GLN A 197 16.63 19.30 33.32
CA GLN A 197 17.55 18.19 33.08
C GLN A 197 18.13 17.63 34.38
N THR A 198 18.46 18.49 35.34
CA THR A 198 18.96 18.09 36.66
C THR A 198 17.90 17.34 37.47
N LEU A 199 16.65 17.79 37.45
CA LEU A 199 15.54 17.12 38.13
C LEU A 199 15.29 15.72 37.54
N ILE A 200 15.26 15.61 36.21
CA ILE A 200 15.09 14.32 35.51
C ILE A 200 16.26 13.39 35.82
N ALA A 201 17.51 13.87 35.71
CA ALA A 201 18.69 13.06 35.99
C ALA A 201 18.75 12.57 37.45
N LYS A 202 18.31 13.40 38.41
CA LYS A 202 18.19 12.99 39.83
C LYS A 202 17.12 11.91 40.02
N ALA A 203 15.98 12.03 39.34
CA ALA A 203 14.91 11.04 39.39
C ALA A 203 15.27 9.72 38.67
N SER A 204 16.17 9.76 37.67
CA SER A 204 16.70 8.57 37.00
C SER A 204 17.77 7.80 37.81
N ALA A 205 18.27 8.35 38.93
CA ALA A 205 19.27 7.69 39.75
C ALA A 205 18.60 6.59 40.60
N PRO A 206 19.15 5.35 40.66
CA PRO A 206 18.57 4.31 41.48
C PRO A 206 18.59 4.73 42.96
N THR A 207 17.40 4.85 43.55
CA THR A 207 17.21 5.11 44.98
C THR A 207 17.85 3.96 45.76
N ARG A 208 18.94 4.25 46.49
CA ARG A 208 19.43 3.37 47.55
C ARG A 208 18.42 3.38 48.70
N VAL A 209 17.42 2.51 48.64
CA VAL A 209 16.64 2.07 49.82
C VAL A 209 16.41 0.57 49.64
N GLY A 210 16.63 -0.18 50.72
CA GLY A 210 17.01 -1.59 50.69
C GLY A 210 15.90 -2.57 50.33
N GLY A 211 16.35 -3.69 49.75
CA GLY A 211 15.80 -5.03 49.98
C GLY A 211 14.69 -5.50 49.03
N ALA A 212 15.09 -6.06 47.89
CA ALA A 212 14.58 -7.34 47.38
C ALA A 212 15.33 -7.72 46.10
N ASP A 213 15.96 -8.90 46.12
CA ASP A 213 16.76 -9.45 45.04
C ASP A 213 15.90 -9.77 43.80
N HIS A 214 16.33 -9.29 42.62
CA HIS A 214 16.05 -9.96 41.37
C HIS A 214 17.32 -10.12 40.53
N VAL A 215 17.64 -11.39 40.34
CA VAL A 215 18.79 -11.96 39.62
C VAL A 215 18.78 -11.52 38.16
N THR A 216 19.88 -10.91 37.70
CA THR A 216 20.22 -10.83 36.27
C THR A 216 21.49 -11.62 36.03
N LEU A 217 21.35 -12.77 35.34
CA LEU A 217 22.44 -13.51 34.73
C LEU A 217 23.04 -12.67 33.59
N ALA A 218 24.28 -12.20 33.77
CA ALA A 218 25.13 -11.76 32.68
C ALA A 218 26.52 -12.39 32.86
N MET A 219 26.83 -13.39 32.03
CA MET A 219 28.20 -13.87 31.84
C MET A 219 28.99 -12.82 31.03
N LYS A 220 30.06 -12.33 31.64
CA LYS A 220 31.13 -11.57 30.99
C LYS A 220 31.96 -12.46 30.07
N ASN A 221 32.49 -11.89 29.00
CA ASN A 221 33.91 -12.10 28.70
C ASN A 221 34.61 -10.82 28.23
N LYS A 222 35.87 -10.69 28.66
CA LYS A 222 36.82 -9.58 28.55
C LYS A 222 37.78 -9.80 27.38
N LYS A 223 38.32 -8.70 26.85
CA LYS A 223 39.67 -8.46 26.24
C LYS A 223 39.50 -7.44 25.10
N ASP A 224 40.08 -6.26 25.04
CA ASP A 224 41.16 -5.61 25.78
C ASP A 224 40.87 -4.10 25.85
N GLY A 225 40.96 -3.52 27.05
CA GLY A 225 40.71 -2.11 27.28
C GLY A 225 41.89 -1.24 26.87
N ARG A 226 41.66 -0.29 25.95
CA ARG A 226 42.42 0.97 25.81
C ARG A 226 41.58 2.00 25.05
N TRP A 227 41.56 3.23 25.58
CA TRP A 227 41.01 4.44 24.94
C TRP A 227 42.18 5.34 24.51
N LEU A 228 42.15 5.89 23.29
CA LEU A 228 42.98 7.04 22.86
C LEU A 228 42.24 7.91 21.81
N PRO A 229 42.58 9.20 21.66
CA PRO A 229 41.61 10.31 21.55
C PRO A 229 41.41 10.90 20.14
N LEU A 230 40.39 11.76 20.05
CA LEU A 230 40.05 12.66 18.95
C LEU A 230 41.25 13.50 18.46
N GLY A 231 41.54 13.41 17.17
CA GLY A 231 42.52 14.24 16.46
C GLY A 231 42.02 14.63 15.07
N ARG A 232 42.10 15.93 14.78
CA ARG A 232 41.60 16.62 13.59
C ARG A 232 42.29 16.18 12.29
N GLY A 233 41.49 16.23 11.22
CA GLY A 233 41.75 16.72 9.86
C GLY A 233 43.14 16.52 9.24
N LEU A 234 43.15 16.00 8.01
CA LEU A 234 43.94 16.53 6.89
C LEU A 234 43.47 15.93 5.56
N SER A 235 43.10 16.80 4.63
CA SER A 235 42.99 16.52 3.21
C SER A 235 44.37 16.28 2.61
N ALA A 236 44.54 15.24 1.81
CA ALA A 236 45.53 15.23 0.72
C ALA A 236 45.13 14.21 -0.34
N ARG A 237 44.84 14.71 -1.54
CA ARG A 237 44.84 13.95 -2.79
C ARG A 237 46.26 13.45 -3.05
N GLN A 238 46.43 12.16 -3.32
CA GLN A 238 47.47 11.67 -4.23
C GLN A 238 46.92 10.51 -5.05
N GLY A 239 47.05 10.65 -6.37
CA GLY A 239 46.67 9.62 -7.32
C GLY A 239 47.64 8.45 -7.30
N GLN A 240 47.12 7.26 -7.56
CA GLN A 240 47.91 6.14 -8.01
C GLN A 240 47.28 5.52 -9.25
N THR A 241 47.96 5.79 -10.36
CA THR A 241 48.18 5.01 -11.57
C THR A 241 47.53 3.62 -11.65
N SER A 242 46.85 3.43 -12.78
CA SER A 242 46.40 2.16 -13.35
C SER A 242 47.51 1.11 -13.40
N ARG A 243 47.22 -0.09 -12.89
CA ARG A 243 47.82 -1.33 -13.38
C ARG A 243 46.72 -2.21 -13.98
N ARG A 244 46.75 -2.34 -15.31
CA ARG A 244 46.09 -3.42 -16.04
C ARG A 244 46.80 -4.72 -15.64
N SER A 245 46.09 -5.64 -14.99
CA SER A 245 46.48 -7.04 -14.96
C SER A 245 45.67 -7.77 -16.03
N THR A 246 46.36 -8.25 -17.05
CA THR A 246 45.92 -9.35 -17.90
C THR A 246 46.08 -10.63 -17.08
N GLY A 247 44.98 -11.21 -16.62
CA GLY A 247 44.95 -12.44 -15.83
C GLY A 247 43.62 -13.16 -16.04
N ARG A 248 43.72 -14.47 -16.27
CA ARG A 248 42.67 -15.45 -16.54
C ARG A 248 41.46 -15.32 -15.60
N ASP A 249 40.28 -15.73 -16.10
CA ASP A 249 39.03 -15.91 -15.35
C ASP A 249 39.24 -16.61 -13.99
N GLU A 250 39.51 -15.84 -12.94
CA GLU A 250 39.31 -16.28 -11.56
C GLU A 250 37.89 -15.86 -11.15
N MET A 251 37.02 -16.86 -11.04
CA MET A 251 35.69 -16.73 -10.44
C MET A 251 35.83 -16.22 -9.00
N VAL A 252 35.59 -14.93 -8.78
CA VAL A 252 35.31 -14.42 -7.43
C VAL A 252 33.95 -14.99 -7.04
N SER A 253 33.92 -16.11 -6.31
CA SER A 253 32.69 -16.56 -5.67
C SER A 253 32.28 -15.48 -4.67
N ARG A 254 31.07 -14.96 -4.82
CA ARG A 254 30.50 -14.01 -3.86
C ARG A 254 30.30 -14.73 -2.55
N LYS A 255 31.10 -14.37 -1.54
CA LYS A 255 30.99 -14.98 -0.22
C LYS A 255 29.84 -14.44 0.61
N LYS A 256 29.28 -13.28 0.23
CA LYS A 256 28.22 -12.58 0.96
C LYS A 256 27.19 -11.96 0.02
N VAL A 257 25.91 -12.05 0.39
CA VAL A 257 24.80 -11.36 -0.27
C VAL A 257 23.87 -10.72 0.77
N LEU A 258 23.29 -9.57 0.42
CA LEU A 258 22.23 -8.93 1.18
C LEU A 258 20.88 -9.53 0.79
N LEU A 259 19.98 -9.69 1.76
CA LEU A 259 18.59 -10.11 1.53
C LEU A 259 17.63 -9.05 2.07
N ALA A 260 16.71 -8.58 1.23
CA ALA A 260 15.66 -7.65 1.64
C ALA A 260 14.31 -8.07 1.06
N ALA A 261 13.23 -7.71 1.75
CA ALA A 261 11.85 -7.87 1.30
C ALA A 261 11.09 -6.56 1.42
N SER A 262 10.39 -6.16 0.35
CA SER A 262 9.45 -5.04 0.35
C SER A 262 8.07 -5.52 0.79
N GLY A 263 7.34 -4.70 1.53
CA GLY A 263 5.98 -5.03 1.99
C GLY A 263 4.90 -4.22 1.32
N ASP A 264 3.67 -4.49 1.76
CA ASP A 264 2.49 -3.67 1.55
C ASP A 264 2.56 -2.40 2.42
N LEU A 265 1.91 -1.31 2.01
CA LEU A 265 1.69 -0.14 2.88
C LEU A 265 0.68 -0.47 3.99
N ARG A 266 -0.20 -1.45 3.78
CA ARG A 266 -1.23 -1.87 4.73
C ARG A 266 -0.65 -2.84 5.74
N GLN A 267 -0.61 -2.42 7.00
CA GLN A 267 -0.16 -3.21 8.15
C GLN A 267 -0.84 -4.59 8.23
N SER A 268 -2.16 -4.65 8.03
CA SER A 268 -2.94 -5.90 8.07
C SER A 268 -2.49 -6.92 7.02
N ALA A 269 -2.10 -6.45 5.84
CA ALA A 269 -1.61 -7.31 4.77
C ALA A 269 -0.21 -7.86 5.11
N ASN A 270 0.66 -7.01 5.66
CA ASN A 270 2.01 -7.43 6.08
C ASN A 270 1.96 -8.46 7.21
N GLU A 271 1.19 -8.23 8.27
CA GLU A 271 1.07 -9.17 9.39
C GLU A 271 0.51 -10.53 8.94
N ALA A 272 -0.54 -10.52 8.11
CA ALA A 272 -1.17 -11.75 7.64
C ALA A 272 -0.28 -12.59 6.72
N SER A 273 0.61 -11.94 5.97
CA SER A 273 1.43 -12.57 4.93
C SER A 273 2.88 -12.84 5.36
N TRP A 274 3.32 -12.26 6.48
CA TRP A 274 4.68 -12.43 7.01
C TRP A 274 5.13 -13.90 7.14
N PRO A 275 4.32 -14.85 7.64
CA PRO A 275 4.75 -16.24 7.74
C PRO A 275 5.15 -16.87 6.40
N ALA A 276 4.51 -16.45 5.30
CA ALA A 276 4.85 -16.93 3.97
C ALA A 276 6.17 -16.34 3.44
N GLN A 277 6.39 -15.04 3.69
CA GLN A 277 7.65 -14.40 3.38
C GLN A 277 8.82 -15.01 4.17
N GLU A 278 8.65 -15.18 5.47
CA GLU A 278 9.69 -15.75 6.34
C GLU A 278 10.04 -17.19 5.91
N ALA A 279 9.05 -17.99 5.53
CA ALA A 279 9.28 -19.35 5.02
C ALA A 279 10.11 -19.33 3.72
N MET A 280 9.74 -18.48 2.75
CA MET A 280 10.49 -18.33 1.50
C MET A 280 11.92 -17.80 1.74
N GLU A 281 12.11 -16.85 2.66
CA GLU A 281 13.45 -16.35 3.01
C GLU A 281 14.32 -17.48 3.59
N LYS A 282 13.76 -18.36 4.43
CA LYS A 282 14.49 -19.54 4.96
C LYS A 282 14.92 -20.50 3.86
N GLU A 283 14.06 -20.75 2.87
CA GLU A 283 14.39 -21.61 1.73
C GLU A 283 15.49 -20.99 0.85
N ILE A 284 15.43 -19.68 0.59
CA ILE A 284 16.48 -18.94 -0.14
C ILE A 284 17.82 -18.98 0.62
N VAL A 285 17.80 -18.75 1.93
CA VAL A 285 19.01 -18.82 2.77
C VAL A 285 19.61 -20.23 2.76
N ALA A 286 18.76 -21.27 2.86
CA ALA A 286 19.22 -22.66 2.83
C ALA A 286 19.91 -23.00 1.50
N VAL A 287 19.35 -22.61 0.35
CA VAL A 287 19.97 -22.89 -0.94
C VAL A 287 21.25 -22.08 -1.17
N LEU A 288 21.35 -20.85 -0.66
CA LEU A 288 22.56 -20.04 -0.74
C LEU A 288 23.70 -20.62 0.08
N ALA A 289 23.39 -21.24 1.23
CA ALA A 289 24.35 -21.95 2.05
C ALA A 289 24.98 -23.14 1.32
N GLU A 290 24.23 -23.85 0.45
CA GLU A 290 24.79 -24.92 -0.39
C GLU A 290 25.88 -24.41 -1.35
N PHE A 291 25.81 -23.15 -1.77
CA PHE A 291 26.83 -22.49 -2.58
C PHE A 291 27.95 -21.84 -1.75
N GLY A 292 27.95 -22.01 -0.43
CA GLY A 292 28.93 -21.40 0.48
C GLY A 292 28.80 -19.88 0.58
N VAL A 293 27.59 -19.34 0.40
CA VAL A 293 27.29 -17.90 0.44
C VAL A 293 26.67 -17.53 1.79
N GLU A 294 27.26 -16.56 2.47
CA GLU A 294 26.70 -15.93 3.66
C GLU A 294 25.58 -14.96 3.29
N VAL A 295 24.47 -14.99 4.02
CA VAL A 295 23.34 -14.07 3.81
C VAL A 295 23.22 -13.11 4.99
N GLU A 296 23.26 -11.82 4.71
CA GLU A 296 22.90 -10.78 5.68
C GLU A 296 21.53 -10.22 5.33
N ARG A 297 20.56 -10.37 6.24
CA ARG A 297 19.25 -9.74 6.10
C ARG A 297 19.38 -8.24 6.35
N ALA A 298 19.00 -7.42 5.38
CA ALA A 298 19.20 -5.97 5.36
C ALA A 298 18.38 -5.20 6.41
N HIS A 299 17.40 -5.85 7.04
CA HIS A 299 16.55 -5.27 8.07
C HIS A 299 16.09 -6.35 9.03
N PRO A 300 15.80 -6.03 10.30
CA PRO A 300 15.30 -7.00 11.27
C PRO A 300 13.78 -7.20 11.15
N TYR A 301 13.28 -8.26 11.78
CA TYR A 301 11.86 -8.37 12.12
C TYR A 301 11.48 -7.29 13.14
N ASP A 302 10.35 -6.62 12.92
CA ASP A 302 9.80 -5.66 13.85
C ASP A 302 8.76 -6.36 14.75
N PRO A 303 9.02 -6.57 16.06
CA PRO A 303 8.08 -7.23 16.96
C PRO A 303 6.83 -6.41 17.25
N PHE A 304 6.87 -5.08 17.08
CA PHE A 304 5.71 -4.22 17.26
C PHE A 304 4.75 -4.32 16.06
N HIS A 305 5.28 -4.24 14.84
CA HIS A 305 4.49 -4.41 13.60
C HIS A 305 4.33 -5.87 13.19
N LYS A 306 4.92 -6.81 13.94
CA LYS A 306 4.81 -8.26 13.74
C LYS A 306 5.14 -8.76 12.32
N HIS A 307 6.06 -8.08 11.65
CA HIS A 307 6.56 -8.48 10.34
C HIS A 307 7.98 -7.94 10.13
N GLY A 308 8.71 -8.54 9.20
CA GLY A 308 10.04 -8.07 8.79
C GLY A 308 10.07 -7.43 7.41
N PHE A 309 8.98 -6.85 6.90
CA PHE A 309 9.00 -6.10 5.64
C PHE A 309 9.52 -4.66 5.78
N ILE A 310 10.08 -4.13 4.69
CA ILE A 310 10.18 -2.67 4.49
C ILE A 310 8.80 -2.17 4.08
N SER A 311 8.15 -1.38 4.95
CA SER A 311 6.74 -0.97 4.81
C SER A 311 6.56 0.53 4.53
N SER A 312 7.65 1.27 4.33
CA SER A 312 7.58 2.66 3.86
C SER A 312 8.82 3.08 3.08
N GLN A 313 8.66 4.11 2.24
CA GLN A 313 9.76 4.73 1.51
C GLN A 313 10.81 5.35 2.43
N LYS A 314 10.39 5.94 3.56
CA LYS A 314 11.31 6.49 4.57
C LYS A 314 12.18 5.38 5.16
N GLN A 315 11.54 4.30 5.64
CA GLN A 315 12.25 3.16 6.22
C GLN A 315 13.22 2.54 5.22
N GLY A 316 12.80 2.41 3.95
CA GLY A 316 13.67 1.95 2.88
C GLY A 316 14.90 2.83 2.71
N LEU A 317 14.73 4.16 2.61
CA LEU A 317 15.86 5.09 2.51
C LEU A 317 16.82 4.97 3.71
N GLU A 318 16.30 4.86 4.94
CA GLU A 318 17.10 4.71 6.16
C GLU A 318 17.91 3.40 6.16
N ILE A 319 17.31 2.29 5.69
CA ILE A 319 18.01 1.01 5.53
C ILE A 319 19.11 1.14 4.48
N PHE A 320 18.76 1.54 3.25
CA PHE A 320 19.71 1.60 2.13
C PHE A 320 20.83 2.63 2.32
N ALA A 321 20.63 3.67 3.14
CA ALA A 321 21.68 4.62 3.49
C ALA A 321 22.83 4.00 4.29
N ASN A 322 22.56 2.90 5.02
CA ASN A 322 23.53 2.22 5.86
C ASN A 322 24.03 0.89 5.27
N LEU A 323 23.42 0.41 4.17
CA LEU A 323 23.84 -0.81 3.49
C LEU A 323 25.11 -0.58 2.66
N ASP A 324 25.99 -1.58 2.62
CA ASP A 324 27.09 -1.59 1.66
C ASP A 324 26.54 -1.76 0.23
N SER A 325 26.56 -0.67 -0.53
CA SER A 325 26.09 -0.64 -1.91
C SER A 325 26.93 -1.49 -2.89
N ASP A 326 28.12 -1.95 -2.49
CA ASP A 326 28.98 -2.84 -3.29
C ASP A 326 28.77 -4.34 -2.97
N THR A 327 27.94 -4.67 -1.98
CA THR A 327 27.53 -6.05 -1.70
C THR A 327 26.28 -6.43 -2.52
N PRO A 328 26.29 -7.50 -3.33
CA PRO A 328 25.15 -7.94 -4.13
C PRO A 328 23.90 -8.17 -3.28
N ILE A 329 22.73 -7.80 -3.82
CA ILE A 329 21.46 -7.84 -3.08
C ILE A 329 20.41 -8.70 -3.78
N ILE A 330 19.68 -9.47 -2.98
CA ILE A 330 18.49 -10.21 -3.36
C ILE A 330 17.27 -9.51 -2.77
N ILE A 331 16.31 -9.15 -3.62
CA ILE A 331 14.98 -8.71 -3.23
C ILE A 331 14.03 -9.89 -3.36
N ALA A 332 13.62 -10.46 -2.23
CA ALA A 332 12.78 -11.65 -2.18
C ALA A 332 11.31 -11.27 -1.93
N GLU A 333 10.42 -11.72 -2.80
CA GLU A 333 9.01 -11.33 -2.80
C GLU A 333 8.11 -12.58 -2.80
N ALA A 334 7.54 -12.91 -1.65
CA ALA A 334 6.50 -13.93 -1.53
C ALA A 334 5.08 -13.35 -1.72
N VAL A 335 4.95 -12.02 -1.69
CA VAL A 335 3.68 -11.30 -1.51
C VAL A 335 3.59 -10.08 -2.45
N TRP A 336 2.45 -9.36 -2.39
CA TRP A 336 2.31 -8.06 -3.04
C TRP A 336 3.13 -7.01 -2.28
N GLN A 337 3.78 -6.11 -3.02
CA GLN A 337 4.70 -5.12 -2.44
C GLN A 337 4.63 -3.77 -3.15
N TYR A 338 5.06 -2.73 -2.43
CA TYR A 338 5.05 -1.35 -2.89
C TYR A 338 6.46 -0.95 -3.31
N THR A 339 6.68 -0.84 -4.62
CA THR A 339 8.03 -0.68 -5.17
C THR A 339 8.74 0.58 -4.66
N ASN A 340 8.01 1.64 -4.32
CA ASN A 340 8.59 2.87 -3.79
C ASN A 340 9.28 2.69 -2.43
N HIS A 341 9.03 1.59 -1.71
CA HIS A 341 9.76 1.26 -0.48
C HIS A 341 11.23 0.96 -0.75
N VAL A 342 11.56 0.33 -1.88
CA VAL A 342 12.93 -0.12 -2.17
C VAL A 342 13.56 0.58 -3.36
N LEU A 343 12.77 1.09 -4.31
CA LEU A 343 13.27 1.65 -5.57
C LEU A 343 14.32 2.75 -5.36
N PRO A 344 14.12 3.79 -4.53
CA PRO A 344 15.14 4.84 -4.36
C PRO A 344 16.49 4.29 -3.88
N GLY A 345 16.48 3.33 -2.96
CA GLY A 345 17.69 2.68 -2.46
C GLY A 345 18.36 1.81 -3.53
N LEU A 346 17.56 1.04 -4.28
CA LEU A 346 18.05 0.21 -5.37
C LEU A 346 18.67 1.04 -6.51
N LEU A 347 18.18 2.25 -6.78
CA LEU A 347 18.80 3.13 -7.77
C LEU A 347 20.23 3.50 -7.38
N ALA A 348 20.48 3.79 -6.10
CA ALA A 348 21.80 4.11 -5.57
C ALA A 348 22.73 2.89 -5.38
N HIS A 349 22.18 1.68 -5.27
CA HIS A 349 22.93 0.45 -5.05
C HIS A 349 23.85 0.10 -6.24
N ARG A 350 25.13 -0.24 -6.06
CA ARG A 350 26.07 -0.44 -7.19
C ARG A 350 26.20 -1.90 -7.62
N ALA A 351 26.14 -2.83 -6.68
CA ALA A 351 26.32 -4.25 -6.96
C ALA A 351 25.12 -4.85 -7.72
N PRO A 352 25.27 -6.07 -8.27
CA PRO A 352 24.17 -6.77 -8.94
C PRO A 352 22.95 -6.93 -8.05
N ILE A 353 21.78 -6.70 -8.65
CA ILE A 353 20.46 -6.91 -8.02
C ILE A 353 19.84 -8.18 -8.60
N LEU A 354 19.34 -9.05 -7.73
CA LEU A 354 18.50 -10.19 -8.07
C LEU A 354 17.11 -9.98 -7.46
N THR A 355 16.06 -10.11 -8.25
CA THR A 355 14.69 -10.28 -7.72
C THR A 355 14.34 -11.76 -7.72
N VAL A 356 13.68 -12.23 -6.66
CA VAL A 356 13.28 -13.63 -6.51
C VAL A 356 11.84 -13.70 -6.03
N ALA A 357 11.01 -14.51 -6.68
CA ALA A 357 9.62 -14.75 -6.26
C ALA A 357 9.31 -16.22 -5.99
N ASN A 358 8.35 -16.47 -5.12
CA ASN A 358 7.67 -17.77 -5.06
C ASN A 358 6.75 -17.96 -6.27
N TRP A 359 6.55 -19.21 -6.68
CA TRP A 359 5.53 -19.59 -7.64
C TRP A 359 4.28 -20.08 -6.91
N SER A 360 3.38 -19.15 -6.56
CA SER A 360 2.22 -19.46 -5.72
C SER A 360 0.96 -18.72 -6.17
N GLY A 361 -0.18 -19.42 -6.19
CA GLY A 361 -1.48 -18.76 -6.33
C GLY A 361 -1.89 -18.00 -5.07
N LYS A 362 -1.54 -18.53 -3.89
CA LYS A 362 -2.05 -18.08 -2.60
C LYS A 362 -1.52 -16.69 -2.23
N TRP A 363 -0.21 -16.50 -2.37
CA TRP A 363 0.45 -15.24 -2.09
C TRP A 363 1.05 -14.66 -3.38
N PRO A 364 0.76 -13.39 -3.72
CA PRO A 364 1.05 -12.84 -5.04
C PRO A 364 2.50 -12.35 -5.21
N GLY A 365 3.50 -13.16 -4.85
CA GLY A 365 4.91 -12.79 -4.97
C GLY A 365 5.36 -12.56 -6.41
N LEU A 366 4.84 -13.33 -7.37
CA LEU A 366 5.06 -13.08 -8.80
C LEU A 366 4.59 -11.67 -9.21
N VAL A 367 3.42 -11.27 -8.73
CA VAL A 367 2.83 -9.95 -8.99
C VAL A 367 3.70 -8.84 -8.38
N GLY A 368 4.08 -8.98 -7.11
CA GLY A 368 4.94 -8.03 -6.41
C GLY A 368 6.33 -7.88 -7.08
N MET A 369 6.94 -9.00 -7.45
CA MET A 369 8.22 -9.03 -8.17
C MET A 369 8.12 -8.39 -9.56
N LEU A 370 7.06 -8.69 -10.33
CA LEU A 370 6.86 -8.11 -11.65
C LEU A 370 6.63 -6.59 -11.59
N ASN A 371 5.95 -6.09 -10.56
CA ASN A 371 5.85 -4.65 -10.30
C ASN A 371 7.24 -4.01 -10.09
N LEU A 372 8.09 -4.63 -9.27
CA LEU A 372 9.46 -4.17 -9.05
C LEU A 372 10.30 -4.21 -10.33
N ASN A 373 10.23 -5.32 -11.06
CA ASN A 373 10.96 -5.53 -12.31
C ASN A 373 10.61 -4.49 -13.37
N GLY A 374 9.30 -4.21 -13.56
CA GLY A 374 8.84 -3.16 -14.45
C GLY A 374 9.36 -1.78 -14.04
N SER A 375 9.38 -1.51 -12.74
CA SER A 375 9.84 -0.22 -12.19
C SER A 375 11.36 -0.04 -12.35
N LEU A 376 12.15 -1.08 -12.11
CA LEU A 376 13.60 -1.08 -12.35
C LEU A 376 13.91 -0.92 -13.85
N THR A 377 13.15 -1.60 -14.71
CA THR A 377 13.23 -1.44 -16.18
C THR A 377 12.99 0.01 -16.59
N LYS A 378 11.88 0.60 -16.12
CA LYS A 378 11.54 1.99 -16.40
C LYS A 378 12.61 2.96 -15.91
N ALA A 379 13.16 2.72 -14.72
CA ALA A 379 14.21 3.55 -14.14
C ALA A 379 15.61 3.31 -14.75
N GLY A 380 15.74 2.40 -15.73
CA GLY A 380 17.02 2.07 -16.36
C GLY A 380 17.99 1.30 -15.43
N LYS A 381 17.48 0.70 -14.35
CA LYS A 381 18.30 -0.06 -13.41
C LYS A 381 18.41 -1.51 -13.86
N LYS A 382 19.64 -2.02 -13.98
CA LYS A 382 19.89 -3.42 -14.33
C LYS A 382 19.56 -4.34 -13.16
N TYR A 383 18.89 -5.45 -13.46
CA TYR A 383 18.55 -6.50 -12.51
C TYR A 383 18.56 -7.86 -13.21
N SER A 384 18.57 -8.92 -12.42
CA SER A 384 18.22 -10.28 -12.84
C SER A 384 17.04 -10.78 -12.04
N THR A 385 16.38 -11.82 -12.52
CA THR A 385 15.15 -12.33 -11.89
C THR A 385 15.15 -13.84 -11.89
N LEU A 386 14.68 -14.43 -10.79
CA LEU A 386 14.37 -15.86 -10.66
C LEU A 386 13.03 -16.08 -9.98
N TRP A 387 12.49 -17.27 -10.15
CA TRP A 387 11.26 -17.74 -9.51
C TRP A 387 11.38 -19.23 -9.27
N SER A 388 10.71 -19.75 -8.25
CA SER A 388 10.60 -21.19 -8.05
C SER A 388 9.39 -21.55 -7.19
N GLU A 389 8.90 -22.78 -7.35
CA GLU A 389 7.92 -23.40 -6.46
C GLU A 389 8.56 -23.86 -5.13
N THR A 390 9.83 -24.26 -5.15
CA THR A 390 10.49 -24.94 -4.00
C THR A 390 11.92 -24.46 -3.71
N PHE A 391 12.51 -23.66 -4.60
CA PHE A 391 13.90 -23.17 -4.59
C PHE A 391 15.00 -24.25 -4.55
N VAL A 392 14.63 -25.53 -4.51
CA VAL A 392 15.55 -26.66 -4.52
C VAL A 392 15.67 -27.34 -5.89
N ASP A 393 14.90 -26.87 -6.88
CA ASP A 393 14.93 -27.42 -8.23
C ASP A 393 16.25 -27.06 -8.96
N GLU A 394 16.78 -28.02 -9.72
CA GLU A 394 18.03 -27.87 -10.47
C GLU A 394 18.02 -26.69 -11.48
N PRO A 395 16.93 -26.42 -12.23
CA PRO A 395 16.85 -25.23 -13.07
C PRO A 395 17.09 -23.93 -12.30
N PHE A 396 16.45 -23.76 -11.14
CA PHE A 396 16.66 -22.60 -10.27
C PHE A 396 18.11 -22.54 -9.75
N LYS A 397 18.63 -23.63 -9.17
CA LYS A 397 20.01 -23.70 -8.63
C LYS A 397 21.05 -23.33 -9.68
N LYS A 398 20.89 -23.82 -10.92
CA LYS A 398 21.79 -23.50 -12.03
C LYS A 398 21.80 -22.00 -12.37
N LYS A 399 20.63 -21.35 -12.38
CA LYS A 399 20.53 -19.91 -12.66
C LYS A 399 20.98 -19.05 -11.48
N LEU A 400 20.74 -19.49 -10.25
CA LEU A 400 21.27 -18.86 -9.05
C LEU A 400 22.81 -18.89 -9.07
N HIS A 401 23.41 -20.05 -9.38
CA HIS A 401 24.86 -20.18 -9.57
C HIS A 401 25.39 -19.24 -10.67
N GLN A 402 24.68 -19.13 -11.80
CA GLN A 402 25.02 -18.18 -12.86
C GLN A 402 25.02 -16.73 -12.34
N TRP A 403 24.02 -16.35 -11.56
CA TRP A 403 23.96 -15.01 -10.99
C TRP A 403 25.08 -14.78 -9.97
N LEU A 404 25.33 -15.71 -9.05
CA LEU A 404 26.38 -15.62 -8.04
C LEU A 404 27.77 -15.46 -8.68
N SER A 405 28.05 -16.20 -9.76
CA SER A 405 29.34 -16.13 -10.47
C SER A 405 29.48 -14.90 -11.38
N LYS A 406 28.41 -14.48 -12.08
CA LYS A 406 28.50 -13.48 -13.17
C LYS A 406 27.80 -12.16 -12.89
N GLY A 407 26.99 -12.07 -11.84
CA GLY A 407 26.14 -10.91 -11.56
C GLY A 407 24.93 -10.76 -12.46
N ARG A 408 24.64 -11.79 -13.27
CA ARG A 408 23.54 -11.75 -14.23
C ARG A 408 23.03 -13.15 -14.52
N VAL A 409 21.73 -13.22 -14.77
CA VAL A 409 21.05 -14.40 -15.32
C VAL A 409 20.77 -14.17 -16.81
N THR A 410 20.86 -15.23 -17.60
CA THR A 410 20.40 -15.21 -19.00
C THR A 410 19.20 -16.12 -19.12
N HIS A 411 18.10 -15.59 -19.65
CA HIS A 411 16.89 -16.35 -19.93
C HIS A 411 16.69 -16.52 -21.43
N ASP A 412 15.93 -17.53 -21.81
CA ASP A 412 15.52 -17.71 -23.21
C ASP A 412 14.46 -16.67 -23.59
N LEU A 413 14.75 -15.90 -24.63
CA LEU A 413 13.86 -14.88 -25.20
C LEU A 413 13.58 -15.13 -26.69
N SER A 414 13.79 -16.37 -27.16
CA SER A 414 13.62 -16.74 -28.57
C SER A 414 12.20 -16.55 -29.12
N HIS A 415 11.20 -16.50 -28.24
CA HIS A 415 9.80 -16.19 -28.57
C HIS A 415 9.56 -14.71 -28.91
N VAL A 416 10.53 -13.82 -28.69
CA VAL A 416 10.38 -12.37 -28.91
C VAL A 416 10.98 -12.00 -30.27
N HIS A 417 10.17 -11.42 -31.13
CA HIS A 417 10.56 -10.99 -32.47
C HIS A 417 10.29 -9.49 -32.63
N ASP A 418 11.21 -8.76 -33.28
CA ASP A 418 10.96 -7.37 -33.64
C ASP A 418 9.78 -7.31 -34.63
N PHE A 419 8.93 -6.30 -34.49
CA PHE A 419 7.84 -6.05 -35.44
C PHE A 419 8.38 -5.52 -36.77
N ASP A 420 7.93 -6.12 -37.87
CA ASP A 420 8.22 -5.67 -39.23
C ASP A 420 6.92 -5.24 -39.93
N PRO A 421 6.77 -3.95 -40.30
CA PRO A 421 5.58 -3.45 -40.96
C PRO A 421 5.32 -4.06 -42.35
N ALA A 422 6.34 -4.67 -42.99
CA ALA A 422 6.20 -5.27 -44.31
C ALA A 422 5.21 -6.46 -44.34
N PHE A 423 5.02 -7.15 -43.21
CA PHE A 423 4.13 -8.31 -43.10
C PHE A 423 2.73 -7.95 -42.56
N VAL A 424 2.40 -6.66 -42.44
CA VAL A 424 1.11 -6.21 -41.94
C VAL A 424 0.06 -6.26 -43.07
N PRO A 425 -1.12 -6.88 -42.84
CA PRO A 425 -2.20 -6.88 -43.83
C PRO A 425 -2.65 -5.46 -44.19
N ALA A 426 -2.92 -5.21 -45.47
CA ALA A 426 -3.33 -3.88 -45.96
C ALA A 426 -4.53 -3.27 -45.18
N LYS A 427 -5.50 -4.12 -44.78
CA LYS A 427 -6.63 -3.69 -43.93
C LYS A 427 -6.17 -3.18 -42.56
N ALA A 428 -5.22 -3.86 -41.92
CA ALA A 428 -4.66 -3.46 -40.63
C ALA A 428 -3.90 -2.14 -40.75
N THR A 429 -3.05 -2.00 -41.77
CA THR A 429 -2.31 -0.76 -42.06
C THR A 429 -3.25 0.43 -42.26
N LYS A 430 -4.31 0.25 -43.04
CA LYS A 430 -5.30 1.31 -43.29
C LYS A 430 -5.99 1.75 -42.00
N VAL A 431 -6.52 0.80 -41.22
CA VAL A 431 -7.23 1.11 -39.96
C VAL A 431 -6.29 1.76 -38.94
N ALA A 432 -5.05 1.28 -38.83
CA ALA A 432 -4.04 1.88 -37.97
C ALA A 432 -3.74 3.33 -38.36
N ALA A 433 -3.54 3.62 -39.65
CA ALA A 433 -3.28 4.97 -40.13
C ALA A 433 -4.47 5.92 -39.89
N GLU A 434 -5.70 5.45 -40.08
CA GLU A 434 -6.92 6.23 -39.80
C GLU A 434 -7.03 6.59 -38.30
N ILE A 435 -6.79 5.63 -37.41
CA ILE A 435 -6.81 5.88 -35.96
C ILE A 435 -5.66 6.79 -35.52
N ALA A 436 -4.47 6.62 -36.09
CA ALA A 436 -3.32 7.47 -35.80
C ALA A 436 -3.55 8.92 -36.26
N ALA A 437 -4.11 9.11 -37.46
CA ALA A 437 -4.50 10.42 -37.95
C ALA A 437 -5.54 11.08 -37.03
N ASP A 438 -6.54 10.30 -36.59
CA ASP A 438 -7.57 10.77 -35.65
C ASP A 438 -6.99 11.22 -34.30
N LEU A 439 -6.09 10.42 -33.70
CA LEU A 439 -5.39 10.80 -32.46
C LEU A 439 -4.52 12.03 -32.66
N ARG A 440 -3.91 12.21 -33.85
CA ARG A 440 -3.12 13.40 -34.17
C ARG A 440 -3.98 14.65 -34.39
N SER A 441 -5.21 14.53 -34.90
CA SER A 441 -6.05 15.70 -35.18
C SER A 441 -6.97 16.06 -34.01
N ARG A 442 -7.72 15.08 -33.48
CA ARG A 442 -8.73 15.29 -32.44
C ARG A 442 -8.19 15.14 -31.02
N ARG A 443 -7.03 14.49 -30.88
CA ARG A 443 -6.43 14.13 -29.59
C ARG A 443 -7.32 13.19 -28.78
N ALA A 444 -6.81 12.74 -27.64
CA ALA A 444 -7.57 11.98 -26.65
C ALA A 444 -7.24 12.44 -25.24
N ILE A 445 -8.24 12.38 -24.36
CA ILE A 445 -8.09 12.71 -22.94
C ILE A 445 -8.07 11.42 -22.12
N MET A 446 -6.99 11.20 -21.37
CA MET A 446 -6.87 10.16 -20.37
C MET A 446 -7.13 10.78 -18.99
N GLY A 447 -8.31 10.52 -18.42
CA GLY A 447 -8.62 10.96 -17.07
C GLY A 447 -7.98 10.06 -16.02
N THR A 448 -7.30 10.64 -15.03
CA THR A 448 -6.69 9.90 -13.92
C THR A 448 -7.22 10.45 -12.60
N PHE A 449 -7.96 9.65 -11.83
CA PHE A 449 -8.36 10.02 -10.47
C PHE A 449 -7.21 9.73 -9.50
N ASP A 450 -6.42 10.77 -9.22
CA ASP A 450 -5.06 10.73 -8.66
C ASP A 450 -4.09 9.87 -9.50
N GLU A 451 -2.78 10.13 -9.42
CA GLU A 451 -1.77 9.47 -10.26
C GLU A 451 -0.93 8.49 -9.43
N GLY A 452 -0.69 7.30 -10.00
CA GLY A 452 0.15 6.26 -9.40
C GLY A 452 -0.52 5.51 -8.24
N CYS A 453 -0.74 4.21 -8.39
CA CYS A 453 -1.36 3.38 -7.36
C CYS A 453 -0.33 2.45 -6.69
N MET A 454 -0.39 2.32 -5.37
CA MET A 454 0.37 1.33 -4.58
C MET A 454 1.88 1.24 -4.90
N GLY A 455 2.52 2.36 -5.19
CA GLY A 455 3.95 2.40 -5.50
C GLY A 455 4.31 1.76 -6.86
N MET A 456 3.34 1.52 -7.75
CA MET A 456 3.57 1.03 -9.11
C MET A 456 4.19 2.10 -10.03
N TYR A 457 5.47 2.42 -9.78
CA TYR A 457 6.21 3.35 -10.61
C TYR A 457 6.23 2.92 -12.08
N ASN A 458 6.21 1.61 -12.36
CA ASN A 458 6.13 1.05 -13.72
C ASN A 458 4.90 1.50 -14.52
N ALA A 459 3.80 1.79 -13.83
CA ALA A 459 2.48 1.98 -14.43
C ALA A 459 2.22 3.42 -14.89
N ILE A 460 3.03 4.37 -14.40
CA ILE A 460 2.94 5.79 -14.75
C ILE A 460 3.70 6.05 -16.07
N ILE A 461 3.14 6.80 -16.99
CA ILE A 461 3.78 7.26 -18.23
C ILE A 461 4.13 8.75 -18.08
N PRO A 462 5.40 9.17 -18.27
CA PRO A 462 5.73 10.59 -18.40
C PRO A 462 4.94 11.26 -19.53
N ASP A 463 4.40 12.44 -19.27
CA ASP A 463 3.50 13.15 -20.20
C ASP A 463 4.16 13.39 -21.57
N GLU A 464 5.47 13.62 -21.59
CA GLU A 464 6.27 13.83 -22.81
C GLU A 464 6.27 12.63 -23.76
N LEU A 465 5.98 11.43 -23.23
CA LEU A 465 5.81 10.21 -24.04
C LEU A 465 4.40 10.05 -24.60
N LEU A 466 3.40 10.73 -24.02
CA LEU A 466 2.01 10.69 -24.49
C LEU A 466 1.71 11.78 -25.53
N PHE A 467 2.29 12.97 -25.37
CA PHE A 467 1.98 14.11 -26.25
C PHE A 467 2.20 13.83 -27.75
N PRO A 468 3.30 13.16 -28.19
CA PRO A 468 3.49 12.82 -29.61
C PRO A 468 2.42 11.87 -30.15
N LEU A 469 1.83 11.04 -29.28
CA LEU A 469 0.73 10.13 -29.63
C LEU A 469 -0.62 10.87 -29.76
N GLY A 470 -0.69 12.13 -29.32
CA GLY A 470 -1.93 12.90 -29.24
C GLY A 470 -2.79 12.57 -28.02
N VAL A 471 -2.22 12.00 -26.96
CA VAL A 471 -2.94 11.68 -25.71
C VAL A 471 -2.49 12.65 -24.61
N PHE A 472 -3.44 13.20 -23.86
CA PHE A 472 -3.18 14.16 -22.78
C PHE A 472 -3.89 13.71 -21.51
N LYS A 473 -3.25 13.92 -20.36
CA LYS A 473 -3.85 13.54 -19.07
C LYS A 473 -4.71 14.65 -18.51
N GLU A 474 -5.93 14.30 -18.12
CA GLU A 474 -6.77 15.11 -17.23
C GLU A 474 -6.63 14.57 -15.80
N ARG A 475 -5.90 15.30 -14.96
CA ARG A 475 -5.62 14.87 -13.58
C ARG A 475 -6.75 15.31 -12.65
N MET A 476 -7.64 14.38 -12.34
CA MET A 476 -8.78 14.58 -11.46
C MET A 476 -8.43 14.12 -10.05
N SER A 477 -9.11 14.65 -9.03
CA SER A 477 -8.92 14.17 -7.66
C SER A 477 -9.94 13.09 -7.30
N GLN A 478 -9.48 12.04 -6.60
CA GLN A 478 -10.38 11.09 -5.97
C GLN A 478 -11.33 11.74 -4.95
N SER A 479 -10.92 12.85 -4.33
CA SER A 479 -11.81 13.62 -3.44
C SER A 479 -13.00 14.22 -4.18
N ALA A 480 -12.82 14.61 -5.45
CA ALA A 480 -13.91 15.07 -6.31
C ALA A 480 -14.84 13.92 -6.67
N LEU A 481 -14.31 12.74 -7.01
CA LEU A 481 -15.14 11.55 -7.23
C LEU A 481 -15.96 11.19 -5.98
N TYR A 482 -15.35 11.24 -4.81
CA TYR A 482 -16.06 11.04 -3.54
C TYR A 482 -17.17 12.09 -3.36
N ALA A 483 -16.86 13.39 -3.51
CA ALA A 483 -17.83 14.47 -3.35
C ALA A 483 -19.01 14.35 -4.31
N GLU A 484 -18.76 14.11 -5.60
CA GLU A 484 -19.80 13.89 -6.62
C GLU A 484 -20.64 12.66 -6.31
N SER A 485 -20.05 11.59 -5.78
CA SER A 485 -20.79 10.41 -5.33
C SER A 485 -21.79 10.73 -4.20
N ARG A 486 -21.53 11.76 -3.39
CA ARG A 486 -22.44 12.20 -2.32
C ARG A 486 -23.64 12.99 -2.85
N LEU A 487 -23.55 13.53 -4.07
CA LEU A 487 -24.64 14.27 -4.72
C LEU A 487 -25.63 13.36 -5.46
N VAL A 488 -25.23 12.11 -5.74
CA VAL A 488 -26.10 11.13 -6.39
C VAL A 488 -27.21 10.67 -5.44
N THR A 489 -28.46 10.78 -5.89
CA THR A 489 -29.66 10.48 -5.10
C THR A 489 -29.88 8.98 -4.88
N ASP A 490 -30.61 8.62 -3.83
CA ASP A 490 -30.96 7.22 -3.52
C ASP A 490 -31.71 6.54 -4.67
N ALA A 491 -32.60 7.27 -5.34
CA ALA A 491 -33.36 6.76 -6.47
C ALA A 491 -32.45 6.38 -7.65
N GLU A 492 -31.46 7.22 -7.98
CA GLU A 492 -30.52 6.93 -9.07
C GLU A 492 -29.64 5.70 -8.75
N ALA A 493 -29.09 5.63 -7.53
CA ALA A 493 -28.30 4.49 -7.11
C ALA A 493 -29.12 3.19 -7.09
N LYS A 494 -30.36 3.26 -6.62
CA LYS A 494 -31.30 2.13 -6.63
C LYS A 494 -31.66 1.70 -8.05
N GLY A 495 -31.79 2.63 -8.98
CA GLY A 495 -32.03 2.34 -10.40
C GLY A 495 -30.89 1.53 -11.04
N VAL A 496 -29.63 1.87 -10.74
CA VAL A 496 -28.47 1.08 -11.18
C VAL A 496 -28.50 -0.32 -10.56
N TYR A 497 -28.76 -0.43 -9.26
CA TYR A 497 -28.88 -1.71 -8.58
C TYR A 497 -30.00 -2.59 -9.18
N ASP A 498 -31.19 -2.03 -9.39
CA ASP A 498 -32.33 -2.75 -9.96
C ASP A 498 -32.06 -3.21 -11.38
N TRP A 499 -31.35 -2.38 -12.16
CA TRP A 499 -30.87 -2.78 -13.47
C TRP A 499 -29.98 -4.02 -13.38
N LEU A 500 -28.98 -4.04 -12.48
CA LEU A 500 -28.08 -5.19 -12.31
C LEU A 500 -28.87 -6.46 -11.94
N VAL A 501 -29.80 -6.37 -11.00
CA VAL A 501 -30.68 -7.49 -10.60
C VAL A 501 -31.53 -7.96 -11.79
N SER A 502 -32.08 -7.04 -12.59
CA SER A 502 -32.89 -7.38 -13.77
C SER A 502 -32.09 -8.09 -14.88
N ARG A 503 -30.76 -7.92 -14.91
CA ARG A 503 -29.84 -8.63 -15.82
C ARG A 503 -29.39 -10.00 -15.28
N GLY A 504 -29.90 -10.42 -14.11
CA GLY A 504 -29.57 -11.68 -13.47
C GLY A 504 -28.27 -11.67 -12.66
N PHE A 505 -27.69 -10.50 -12.40
CA PHE A 505 -26.47 -10.39 -11.60
C PHE A 505 -26.73 -10.76 -10.13
N THR A 506 -25.90 -11.63 -9.55
CA THR A 506 -26.12 -12.16 -8.21
C THR A 506 -25.25 -11.45 -7.16
N PHE A 507 -25.86 -10.98 -6.07
CA PHE A 507 -25.16 -10.41 -4.91
C PHE A 507 -25.16 -11.36 -3.72
N HIS A 508 -23.99 -11.60 -3.13
CA HIS A 508 -23.84 -12.44 -1.93
C HIS A 508 -23.91 -11.59 -0.66
N PHE A 509 -25.13 -11.20 -0.28
CA PHE A 509 -25.34 -10.33 0.88
C PHE A 509 -25.24 -11.06 2.22
N GLY A 510 -24.73 -10.33 3.22
CA GLY A 510 -24.80 -10.68 4.64
C GLY A 510 -25.21 -9.47 5.48
N GLN A 511 -24.96 -9.55 6.79
CA GLN A 511 -25.38 -8.53 7.75
C GLN A 511 -24.21 -7.69 8.27
N ASN A 512 -22.98 -8.20 8.21
CA ASN A 512 -21.81 -7.52 8.73
C ASN A 512 -20.91 -7.00 7.60
N GLY A 513 -20.99 -5.70 7.29
CA GLY A 513 -20.17 -5.06 6.24
C GLY A 513 -18.64 -5.18 6.40
N LYS A 514 -18.14 -5.57 7.59
CA LYS A 514 -16.72 -5.85 7.80
C LYS A 514 -16.27 -7.19 7.22
N THR A 515 -17.17 -8.16 7.07
CA THR A 515 -16.84 -9.53 6.66
C THR A 515 -17.69 -10.03 5.49
N GLU A 516 -18.86 -9.45 5.29
CA GLU A 516 -19.85 -9.80 4.27
C GLU A 516 -20.21 -8.57 3.44
N LEU A 517 -20.78 -8.78 2.25
CA LEU A 517 -21.22 -7.69 1.39
C LEU A 517 -22.58 -7.18 1.89
N THR A 518 -22.79 -5.87 1.93
CA THR A 518 -24.09 -5.29 2.27
C THR A 518 -24.70 -4.51 1.10
N LEU A 519 -26.03 -4.39 1.10
CA LEU A 519 -26.73 -3.57 0.12
C LEU A 519 -26.26 -2.10 0.16
N GLU A 520 -25.97 -1.57 1.36
CA GLU A 520 -25.46 -0.21 1.52
C GLU A 520 -24.13 0.00 0.79
N GLN A 521 -23.21 -0.98 0.88
CA GLN A 521 -21.95 -0.92 0.14
C GLN A 521 -22.18 -0.89 -1.37
N VAL A 522 -23.08 -1.75 -1.88
CA VAL A 522 -23.43 -1.81 -3.31
C VAL A 522 -24.08 -0.52 -3.78
N LEU A 523 -25.00 0.06 -3.00
CA LEU A 523 -25.60 1.36 -3.34
C LEU A 523 -24.55 2.47 -3.34
N GLY A 524 -23.56 2.43 -2.44
CA GLY A 524 -22.40 3.33 -2.47
C GLY A 524 -21.58 3.20 -3.76
N GLN A 525 -21.37 1.98 -4.26
CA GLN A 525 -20.71 1.74 -5.55
C GLN A 525 -21.57 2.24 -6.73
N CYS A 526 -22.89 2.06 -6.67
CA CYS A 526 -23.80 2.59 -7.70
C CYS A 526 -23.72 4.12 -7.79
N ARG A 527 -23.58 4.82 -6.66
CA ARG A 527 -23.31 6.27 -6.64
C ARG A 527 -21.98 6.63 -7.28
N MET A 528 -20.92 5.92 -6.92
CA MET A 528 -19.60 6.12 -7.51
C MET A 528 -19.61 5.92 -9.02
N TYR A 529 -20.33 4.91 -9.51
CA TYR A 529 -20.50 4.66 -10.95
C TYR A 529 -21.17 5.82 -11.68
N ILE A 530 -22.27 6.34 -11.13
CA ILE A 530 -22.96 7.50 -11.71
C ILE A 530 -22.07 8.73 -11.69
N ALA A 531 -21.40 8.99 -10.56
CA ALA A 531 -20.48 10.11 -10.40
C ALA A 531 -19.32 10.03 -11.40
N ALA A 532 -18.65 8.88 -11.50
CA ALA A 532 -17.57 8.66 -12.45
C ALA A 532 -18.04 8.89 -13.90
N ALA A 533 -19.21 8.36 -14.28
CA ALA A 533 -19.76 8.56 -15.62
C ALA A 533 -20.08 10.03 -15.93
N ARG A 534 -20.61 10.78 -14.95
CA ARG A 534 -20.87 12.22 -15.10
C ARG A 534 -19.61 13.04 -15.23
N ILE A 535 -18.60 12.76 -14.40
CA ILE A 535 -17.30 13.42 -14.46
C ILE A 535 -16.64 13.16 -15.81
N VAL A 536 -16.62 11.91 -16.27
CA VAL A 536 -16.09 11.53 -17.59
C VAL A 536 -16.73 12.34 -18.72
N GLU A 537 -18.05 12.48 -18.71
CA GLU A 537 -18.76 13.26 -19.73
C GLU A 537 -18.44 14.76 -19.61
N THR A 538 -18.37 15.28 -18.39
CA THR A 538 -18.07 16.70 -18.12
C THR A 538 -16.69 17.11 -18.63
N PHE A 539 -15.67 16.27 -18.40
CA PHE A 539 -14.29 16.53 -18.84
C PHE A 539 -13.98 15.97 -20.24
N GLY A 540 -14.91 15.25 -20.88
CA GLY A 540 -14.71 14.68 -22.21
C GLY A 540 -13.65 13.56 -22.27
N CYS A 541 -13.41 12.83 -21.17
CA CYS A 541 -12.35 11.83 -21.09
C CYS A 541 -12.61 10.62 -22.01
N ASP A 542 -11.72 10.29 -22.93
CA ASP A 542 -11.84 9.08 -23.77
C ASP A 542 -11.74 7.80 -22.94
N VAL A 543 -10.86 7.82 -21.93
CA VAL A 543 -10.51 6.70 -21.06
C VAL A 543 -10.25 7.23 -19.65
N ILE A 544 -10.63 6.48 -18.61
CA ILE A 544 -10.42 6.90 -17.21
C ILE A 544 -9.83 5.81 -16.33
N GLY A 545 -9.02 6.19 -15.35
CA GLY A 545 -8.50 5.28 -14.34
C GLY A 545 -8.88 5.77 -12.94
N ILE A 546 -9.33 4.86 -12.10
CA ILE A 546 -9.60 5.12 -10.68
C ILE A 546 -8.46 4.51 -9.85
N GLN A 547 -7.76 5.33 -9.05
CA GLN A 547 -6.65 4.84 -8.23
C GLN A 547 -7.20 3.93 -7.14
N TYR A 548 -8.25 4.41 -6.48
CA TYR A 548 -8.94 3.91 -5.30
C TYR A 548 -8.04 3.68 -4.09
N GLN A 549 -7.03 2.83 -4.26
CA GLN A 549 -6.01 2.50 -3.27
C GLN A 549 -4.87 3.54 -3.30
N GLN A 550 -4.55 4.26 -2.23
CA GLN A 550 -4.94 4.05 -0.84
C GLN A 550 -5.90 5.13 -0.29
N GLY A 551 -6.17 6.20 -1.04
CA GLY A 551 -6.95 7.34 -0.53
C GLY A 551 -8.43 7.00 -0.28
N MET A 552 -9.14 6.49 -1.30
CA MET A 552 -10.58 6.25 -1.20
C MET A 552 -10.95 5.00 -0.40
N LYS A 553 -10.01 4.06 -0.21
CA LYS A 553 -10.25 2.83 0.55
C LYS A 553 -10.75 3.07 1.97
N ASP A 554 -10.46 4.25 2.53
CA ASP A 554 -10.81 4.68 3.89
C ASP A 554 -12.05 5.58 3.94
N LEU A 555 -12.72 5.80 2.80
CA LEU A 555 -13.84 6.73 2.69
C LEU A 555 -15.12 6.08 2.15
N MET A 556 -14.99 5.09 1.27
CA MET A 556 -16.15 4.46 0.64
C MET A 556 -15.83 3.03 0.15
N PRO A 557 -16.86 2.23 -0.21
CA PRO A 557 -16.68 0.89 -0.73
C PRO A 557 -15.80 0.84 -1.97
N ALA A 558 -15.19 -0.33 -2.22
CA ALA A 558 -14.27 -0.54 -3.33
C ALA A 558 -14.85 -0.24 -4.70
N SER A 559 -14.04 0.24 -5.63
CA SER A 559 -14.47 0.64 -6.97
C SER A 559 -14.72 -0.54 -7.90
N ASP A 560 -14.44 -1.78 -7.50
CA ASP A 560 -14.45 -2.95 -8.39
C ASP A 560 -15.73 -3.12 -9.22
N LEU A 561 -16.90 -3.15 -8.59
CA LEU A 561 -18.17 -3.24 -9.32
C LEU A 561 -18.33 -2.09 -10.33
N VAL A 562 -17.86 -0.90 -9.97
CA VAL A 562 -17.86 0.30 -10.83
C VAL A 562 -16.97 0.13 -12.03
N GLU A 563 -15.74 -0.29 -11.82
CA GLU A 563 -14.73 -0.46 -12.88
C GLU A 563 -15.16 -1.51 -13.91
N GLY A 564 -15.76 -2.61 -13.44
CA GLY A 564 -16.33 -3.64 -14.30
C GLY A 564 -17.56 -3.16 -15.08
N MET A 565 -18.43 -2.34 -14.47
CA MET A 565 -19.57 -1.71 -15.16
C MET A 565 -19.12 -0.71 -16.24
N LEU A 566 -18.11 0.12 -15.94
CA LEU A 566 -17.59 1.12 -16.88
C LEU A 566 -17.05 0.46 -18.15
N ASN A 567 -16.31 -0.65 -18.01
CA ASN A 567 -15.71 -1.40 -19.13
C ASN A 567 -16.69 -2.27 -19.95
N SER A 568 -18.00 -2.12 -19.78
CA SER A 568 -19.02 -2.87 -20.52
C SER A 568 -19.79 -1.96 -21.48
N ASP A 569 -19.95 -2.35 -22.76
CA ASP A 569 -20.85 -1.64 -23.69
C ASP A 569 -22.32 -1.80 -23.23
N ASP A 570 -22.66 -2.96 -22.66
CA ASP A 570 -23.92 -3.24 -21.98
C ASP A 570 -23.81 -2.93 -20.49
N ARG A 571 -24.04 -1.67 -20.12
CA ARG A 571 -23.93 -1.14 -18.76
C ARG A 571 -25.20 -0.41 -18.33
N PRO A 572 -25.45 -0.24 -17.01
CA PRO A 572 -26.61 0.52 -16.54
C PRO A 572 -26.60 1.95 -17.10
N PRO A 573 -27.74 2.48 -17.59
CA PRO A 573 -27.79 3.81 -18.18
C PRO A 573 -27.51 4.89 -17.12
N VAL A 574 -26.81 5.94 -17.51
CA VAL A 574 -26.55 7.12 -16.68
C VAL A 574 -26.95 8.37 -17.45
N LEU A 575 -27.64 9.27 -16.77
CA LEU A 575 -28.02 10.57 -17.30
C LEU A 575 -27.07 11.66 -16.79
N THR A 576 -26.75 12.61 -17.66
CA THR A 576 -26.22 13.91 -17.28
C THR A 576 -27.25 14.68 -16.43
N LEU A 577 -26.83 15.77 -15.78
CA LEU A 577 -27.73 16.58 -14.95
C LEU A 577 -28.86 17.25 -15.75
N ASP A 578 -28.66 17.50 -17.05
CA ASP A 578 -29.66 17.98 -18.00
C ASP A 578 -30.49 16.85 -18.66
N GLY A 579 -30.30 15.59 -18.24
CA GLY A 579 -31.16 14.47 -18.63
C GLY A 579 -30.76 13.73 -19.92
N LYS A 580 -29.57 13.96 -20.46
CA LYS A 580 -29.06 13.25 -21.64
C LYS A 580 -28.39 11.93 -21.26
N LEU A 581 -28.64 10.87 -22.02
CA LEU A 581 -27.94 9.59 -21.86
C LEU A 581 -26.43 9.74 -22.17
N ILE A 582 -25.61 9.35 -21.20
CA ILE A 582 -24.15 9.31 -21.34
C ILE A 582 -23.79 8.04 -22.09
N ARG A 583 -23.14 8.17 -23.25
CA ARG A 583 -22.52 7.08 -24.04
C ARG A 583 -23.39 5.81 -24.13
N GLU A 584 -24.60 5.97 -24.67
CA GLU A 584 -25.54 4.85 -24.86
C GLU A 584 -24.90 3.72 -25.70
N GLY A 585 -25.03 2.49 -25.20
CA GLY A 585 -24.48 1.29 -25.83
C GLY A 585 -22.96 1.27 -25.96
N ARG A 586 -22.25 2.07 -25.14
CA ARG A 586 -20.80 2.19 -25.17
C ARG A 586 -20.19 2.21 -23.78
N ALA A 587 -19.11 1.44 -23.64
CA ALA A 587 -18.26 1.42 -22.47
C ALA A 587 -17.62 2.79 -22.26
N ILE A 588 -17.47 3.16 -21.00
CA ILE A 588 -16.50 4.15 -20.56
C ILE A 588 -15.22 3.36 -20.31
N VAL A 589 -14.30 3.42 -21.29
CA VAL A 589 -13.05 2.65 -21.21
C VAL A 589 -12.36 2.99 -19.89
N HIS A 590 -12.10 1.97 -19.09
CA HIS A 590 -11.55 2.11 -17.75
C HIS A 590 -10.28 1.28 -17.59
N PHE A 591 -9.32 1.78 -16.80
CA PHE A 591 -8.11 1.04 -16.43
C PHE A 591 -7.92 1.02 -14.92
N ASN A 592 -7.88 -0.20 -14.37
CA ASN A 592 -7.75 -0.44 -12.93
C ASN A 592 -6.46 0.19 -12.38
N GLU A 593 -6.53 0.63 -11.13
CA GLU A 593 -5.37 1.09 -10.35
C GLU A 593 -4.59 2.24 -11.01
N VAL A 594 -5.22 3.00 -11.91
CA VAL A 594 -4.57 4.06 -12.72
C VAL A 594 -3.29 3.54 -13.37
N ASP A 595 -3.29 2.30 -13.85
CA ASP A 595 -2.22 1.82 -14.71
C ASP A 595 -2.33 2.48 -16.09
N GLU A 596 -1.65 3.61 -16.27
CA GLU A 596 -1.70 4.42 -17.49
C GLU A 596 -1.17 3.67 -18.71
N CYS A 597 -0.27 2.71 -18.52
CA CYS A 597 0.18 1.82 -19.59
C CYS A 597 -0.96 0.92 -20.08
N ALA A 598 -1.74 0.37 -19.15
CA ALA A 598 -2.97 -0.35 -19.49
C ALA A 598 -4.05 0.59 -20.05
N GLY A 599 -4.16 1.83 -19.55
CA GLY A 599 -5.10 2.84 -20.05
C GLY A 599 -4.85 3.25 -21.51
N LEU A 600 -3.60 3.51 -21.87
CA LEU A 600 -3.21 3.81 -23.24
C LEU A 600 -3.48 2.62 -24.16
N ASP A 601 -3.17 1.42 -23.68
CA ASP A 601 -3.43 0.17 -24.38
C ASP A 601 -4.94 -0.06 -24.59
N ALA A 602 -5.77 0.15 -23.57
CA ALA A 602 -7.21 0.02 -23.62
C ALA A 602 -7.84 1.03 -24.59
N LEU A 603 -7.33 2.27 -24.64
CA LEU A 603 -7.73 3.28 -25.62
C LEU A 603 -7.51 2.79 -27.06
N PHE A 604 -6.32 2.26 -27.36
CA PHE A 604 -6.00 1.70 -28.67
C PHE A 604 -6.90 0.51 -29.00
N THR A 605 -7.02 -0.42 -28.05
CA THR A 605 -7.85 -1.62 -28.19
C THR A 605 -9.28 -1.27 -28.52
N SER A 606 -9.90 -0.35 -27.76
CA SER A 606 -11.28 0.05 -27.97
C SER A 606 -11.51 0.67 -29.35
N ARG A 607 -10.61 1.57 -29.80
CA ARG A 607 -10.70 2.20 -31.13
C ARG A 607 -10.51 1.19 -32.27
N ILE A 608 -9.51 0.31 -32.15
CA ILE A 608 -9.23 -0.74 -33.13
C ILE A 608 -10.39 -1.72 -33.22
N HIS A 609 -10.87 -2.23 -32.09
CA HIS A 609 -11.92 -3.23 -32.08
C HIS A 609 -13.21 -2.67 -32.66
N ARG A 610 -13.58 -1.42 -32.33
CA ARG A 610 -14.73 -0.76 -32.96
C ARG A 610 -14.56 -0.58 -34.47
N ALA A 611 -13.39 -0.12 -34.93
CA ALA A 611 -13.11 0.05 -36.36
C ALA A 611 -13.14 -1.28 -37.14
N LEU A 612 -12.79 -2.38 -36.48
CA LEU A 612 -12.82 -3.74 -37.06
C LEU A 612 -14.13 -4.49 -36.82
N GLY A 613 -15.11 -3.88 -36.12
CA GLY A 613 -16.36 -4.52 -35.75
C GLY A 613 -16.21 -5.69 -34.77
N GLN A 614 -15.17 -5.71 -33.94
CA GLN A 614 -14.90 -6.69 -32.89
C GLN A 614 -15.49 -6.26 -31.53
N PRO A 615 -15.65 -7.18 -30.55
CA PRO A 615 -15.99 -6.83 -29.17
C PRO A 615 -15.00 -5.81 -28.61
N ALA A 616 -15.47 -4.69 -28.08
CA ALA A 616 -14.61 -3.57 -27.71
C ALA A 616 -14.19 -3.59 -26.22
N GLU A 617 -14.81 -4.44 -25.41
CA GLU A 617 -14.55 -4.59 -24.00
C GLU A 617 -13.15 -5.18 -23.78
N THR A 618 -12.39 -4.55 -22.91
CA THR A 618 -11.03 -4.93 -22.57
C THR A 618 -10.80 -4.66 -21.09
N THR A 619 -9.88 -5.41 -20.49
CA THR A 619 -9.45 -5.18 -19.12
C THR A 619 -8.00 -5.61 -18.98
N LEU A 620 -7.34 -5.09 -17.95
CA LEU A 620 -6.07 -5.63 -17.49
C LEU A 620 -6.33 -6.79 -16.52
N HIS A 621 -5.35 -7.69 -16.39
CA HIS A 621 -5.28 -8.72 -15.36
C HIS A 621 -3.90 -8.73 -14.72
N ASP A 622 -3.80 -9.11 -13.44
CA ASP A 622 -2.53 -9.57 -12.91
C ASP A 622 -2.15 -10.91 -13.52
N ILE A 623 -0.87 -11.07 -13.83
CA ILE A 623 -0.25 -12.38 -14.08
C ILE A 623 -0.04 -13.04 -12.72
N ARG A 624 -1.08 -13.74 -12.23
CA ARG A 624 -1.11 -14.23 -10.85
C ARG A 624 -0.19 -15.44 -10.64
N TRP A 625 -0.39 -16.50 -11.42
CA TRP A 625 0.43 -17.73 -11.46
C TRP A 625 -0.08 -18.65 -12.58
N GLY A 626 0.46 -19.86 -12.70
CA GLY A 626 -0.08 -20.91 -13.58
C GLY A 626 0.41 -22.30 -13.19
N ASP A 627 -0.20 -23.33 -13.75
CA ASP A 627 0.23 -24.72 -13.63
C ASP A 627 -0.42 -25.55 -14.75
N SER A 628 -0.01 -26.82 -14.87
CA SER A 628 -0.69 -27.79 -15.73
C SER A 628 -2.13 -27.99 -15.29
N ASP A 629 -3.02 -28.31 -16.21
CA ASP A 629 -4.40 -28.68 -15.90
C ASP A 629 -4.47 -30.07 -15.23
N HIS A 630 -4.89 -30.10 -13.95
CA HIS A 630 -4.99 -31.33 -13.17
C HIS A 630 -6.17 -32.22 -13.59
N SER A 631 -7.12 -31.70 -14.36
CA SER A 631 -8.22 -32.49 -14.91
C SER A 631 -7.85 -33.24 -16.19
N GLY A 632 -6.74 -32.87 -16.84
CA GLY A 632 -6.31 -33.43 -18.12
C GLY A 632 -7.15 -32.97 -19.33
N THR A 633 -7.95 -31.91 -19.18
CA THR A 633 -8.76 -31.31 -20.27
C THR A 633 -7.86 -30.68 -21.34
N THR A 634 -6.72 -30.10 -20.93
CA THR A 634 -5.68 -29.65 -21.86
C THR A 634 -4.28 -30.11 -21.42
N LYS A 635 -3.38 -30.26 -22.39
CA LYS A 635 -1.96 -30.50 -22.16
C LYS A 635 -1.15 -29.19 -22.09
N ASP A 636 -1.78 -28.08 -22.44
CA ASP A 636 -1.14 -26.77 -22.44
C ASP A 636 -0.89 -26.27 -21.01
N TYR A 637 0.10 -25.39 -20.87
CA TYR A 637 0.32 -24.66 -19.63
C TYR A 637 -0.75 -23.58 -19.45
N VAL A 638 -1.48 -23.62 -18.35
CA VAL A 638 -2.61 -22.73 -18.11
C VAL A 638 -2.26 -21.67 -17.08
N TRP A 639 -2.24 -20.42 -17.53
CA TRP A 639 -2.12 -19.24 -16.67
C TRP A 639 -3.44 -18.91 -16.00
N VAL A 640 -3.36 -18.52 -14.74
CA VAL A 640 -4.43 -17.83 -14.03
C VAL A 640 -4.17 -16.34 -14.12
N LEU A 641 -4.95 -15.66 -14.95
CA LEU A 641 -4.98 -14.21 -15.04
C LEU A 641 -6.14 -13.69 -14.19
N GLN A 642 -5.87 -12.82 -13.23
CA GLN A 642 -6.87 -12.42 -12.23
C GLN A 642 -6.57 -11.00 -11.73
N ILE A 643 -7.30 -10.02 -12.26
CA ILE A 643 -7.32 -8.65 -11.73
C ILE A 643 -7.91 -8.64 -10.32
N SER A 644 -7.46 -7.68 -9.51
CA SER A 644 -7.80 -7.42 -8.12
C SER A 644 -9.26 -7.00 -7.82
N GLY A 645 -10.21 -7.41 -8.69
CA GLY A 645 -11.63 -7.52 -8.34
C GLY A 645 -12.65 -7.23 -9.44
N ALA A 646 -12.26 -6.70 -10.61
CA ALA A 646 -13.22 -6.34 -11.64
C ALA A 646 -12.78 -6.64 -13.08
N ALA A 647 -13.58 -7.47 -13.77
CA ALA A 647 -13.52 -7.66 -15.22
C ALA A 647 -14.90 -7.38 -15.83
N PRO A 648 -15.00 -6.91 -17.08
CA PRO A 648 -16.30 -6.63 -17.69
C PRO A 648 -17.11 -7.93 -17.86
N PRO A 649 -18.43 -7.93 -17.60
CA PRO A 649 -19.26 -9.13 -17.72
C PRO A 649 -19.24 -9.74 -19.12
N ALA A 650 -19.00 -8.94 -20.16
CA ALA A 650 -18.80 -9.41 -21.53
C ALA A 650 -17.67 -10.45 -21.64
N HIS A 651 -16.71 -10.46 -20.71
CA HIS A 651 -15.63 -11.44 -20.65
C HIS A 651 -16.03 -12.72 -19.90
N HIS A 652 -17.15 -12.75 -19.17
CA HIS A 652 -17.58 -13.89 -18.38
C HIS A 652 -18.53 -14.82 -19.15
N ILE A 653 -18.51 -16.10 -18.79
CA ILE A 653 -19.53 -17.07 -19.22
C ILE A 653 -20.88 -16.55 -18.74
N GLY A 654 -21.88 -16.46 -19.63
CA GLY A 654 -23.23 -16.01 -19.27
C GLY A 654 -23.39 -14.49 -19.06
N GLY A 655 -22.37 -13.67 -19.31
CA GLY A 655 -22.49 -12.22 -19.18
C GLY A 655 -22.82 -11.79 -17.75
N TRP A 656 -23.74 -10.84 -17.60
CA TRP A 656 -24.26 -10.40 -16.30
C TRP A 656 -24.83 -11.55 -15.46
N ALA A 657 -25.60 -12.45 -16.06
CA ALA A 657 -26.26 -13.55 -15.35
C ALA A 657 -25.30 -14.65 -14.87
N GLY A 658 -24.12 -14.76 -15.50
CA GLY A 658 -23.05 -15.65 -15.04
C GLY A 658 -21.98 -14.95 -14.21
N SER A 659 -22.22 -13.68 -13.83
CA SER A 659 -21.36 -12.92 -12.94
C SER A 659 -22.01 -12.74 -11.57
N ASP A 660 -21.18 -12.60 -10.54
CA ASP A 660 -21.61 -12.38 -9.17
C ASP A 660 -20.77 -11.31 -8.47
N SER A 661 -21.22 -10.86 -7.30
CA SER A 661 -20.52 -9.89 -6.47
C SER A 661 -20.35 -10.40 -5.05
N MET A 662 -19.09 -10.48 -4.62
CA MET A 662 -18.70 -10.81 -3.25
C MET A 662 -18.03 -9.61 -2.59
N ARG A 663 -18.02 -9.56 -1.27
CA ARG A 663 -17.25 -8.55 -0.54
C ARG A 663 -15.76 -8.72 -0.85
N GLN A 664 -15.08 -7.65 -1.23
CA GLN A 664 -13.62 -7.59 -1.28
C GLN A 664 -12.97 -8.11 0.02
N PRO A 665 -11.74 -8.67 0.02
CA PRO A 665 -11.08 -9.14 1.25
C PRO A 665 -10.80 -8.01 2.27
N ALA A 666 -11.16 -8.24 3.54
CA ALA A 666 -11.05 -7.24 4.61
C ALA A 666 -9.62 -6.77 4.90
N MET A 667 -8.62 -7.62 4.66
CA MET A 667 -7.21 -7.28 4.87
C MET A 667 -6.74 -6.13 3.97
N TYR A 668 -7.35 -5.96 2.80
CA TYR A 668 -7.01 -4.95 1.81
C TYR A 668 -8.02 -3.80 1.76
N PHE A 669 -9.31 -4.13 1.98
CA PHE A 669 -10.45 -3.25 1.78
C PHE A 669 -11.31 -3.14 3.05
N PRO A 670 -11.00 -2.20 3.97
CA PRO A 670 -11.69 -2.08 5.25
C PRO A 670 -13.18 -1.71 5.07
N PHE A 671 -13.50 -0.84 4.11
CA PHE A 671 -14.88 -0.46 3.77
C PHE A 671 -15.63 -1.50 2.93
N GLY A 672 -14.99 -2.62 2.57
CA GLY A 672 -15.56 -3.67 1.73
C GLY A 672 -15.92 -3.15 0.34
N GLY A 673 -17.11 -3.49 -0.16
CA GLY A 673 -17.51 -3.27 -1.55
C GLY A 673 -17.56 -4.57 -2.34
N GLY A 674 -18.49 -4.62 -3.29
CA GLY A 674 -18.72 -5.75 -4.16
C GLY A 674 -17.71 -5.82 -5.31
N THR A 675 -17.24 -7.02 -5.63
CA THR A 675 -16.44 -7.28 -6.83
C THR A 675 -17.33 -7.47 -8.06
N LEU A 676 -16.76 -7.41 -9.26
CA LEU A 676 -17.41 -7.94 -10.47
C LEU A 676 -16.70 -9.23 -10.86
N ARG A 677 -17.20 -10.32 -10.29
CA ARG A 677 -16.58 -11.64 -10.34
C ARG A 677 -17.28 -12.52 -11.39
N GLY A 678 -16.50 -13.35 -12.05
CA GLY A 678 -16.99 -14.36 -12.98
C GLY A 678 -15.85 -15.23 -13.52
N VAL A 679 -16.21 -16.31 -14.22
CA VAL A 679 -15.26 -17.15 -14.94
C VAL A 679 -15.19 -16.67 -16.38
N ALA A 680 -13.99 -16.38 -16.87
CA ALA A 680 -13.79 -15.91 -18.23
C ALA A 680 -14.29 -16.94 -19.26
N LYS A 681 -14.95 -16.46 -20.31
CA LYS A 681 -15.52 -17.32 -21.35
C LYS A 681 -14.44 -17.87 -22.30
N PRO A 682 -14.57 -19.11 -22.79
CA PRO A 682 -13.61 -19.64 -23.77
C PRO A 682 -13.60 -18.81 -25.05
N GLY A 683 -12.42 -18.61 -25.64
CA GLY A 683 -12.30 -17.88 -26.90
C GLY A 683 -10.92 -17.33 -27.22
N PRO A 684 -10.69 -16.88 -28.47
CA PRO A 684 -9.43 -16.28 -28.88
C PRO A 684 -9.30 -14.86 -28.33
N ILE A 685 -8.13 -14.55 -27.79
CA ILE A 685 -7.82 -13.23 -27.21
C ILE A 685 -6.51 -12.68 -27.75
N VAL A 686 -6.43 -11.35 -27.87
CA VAL A 686 -5.15 -10.62 -28.02
C VAL A 686 -4.69 -10.24 -26.63
N TRP A 687 -3.42 -10.45 -26.31
CA TRP A 687 -2.83 -9.93 -25.09
C TRP A 687 -1.72 -8.94 -25.40
N SER A 688 -1.56 -7.92 -24.56
CA SER A 688 -0.51 -6.92 -24.75
C SER A 688 -0.09 -6.24 -23.45
N ARG A 689 1.07 -5.56 -23.50
CA ARG A 689 1.52 -4.65 -22.46
C ARG A 689 2.34 -3.53 -23.05
N ILE A 690 1.88 -2.28 -22.85
CA ILE A 690 2.72 -1.10 -23.00
C ILE A 690 3.60 -0.95 -21.76
N PHE A 691 4.84 -0.52 -21.92
CA PHE A 691 5.75 -0.21 -20.82
C PHE A 691 6.77 0.84 -21.22
N VAL A 692 7.43 1.45 -20.24
CA VAL A 692 8.51 2.42 -20.46
C VAL A 692 9.86 1.74 -20.24
N GLU A 693 10.77 1.86 -21.19
CA GLU A 693 12.17 1.41 -21.05
C GLU A 693 13.10 2.33 -21.83
N GLY A 694 14.15 2.82 -21.17
CA GLY A 694 15.14 3.70 -21.80
C GLY A 694 14.53 5.03 -22.28
N GLY A 695 13.55 5.56 -21.53
CA GLY A 695 12.86 6.80 -21.87
C GLY A 695 11.98 6.71 -23.12
N LYS A 696 11.53 5.51 -23.50
CA LYS A 696 10.66 5.28 -24.66
C LYS A 696 9.52 4.34 -24.31
N LEU A 697 8.38 4.53 -24.96
CA LEU A 697 7.28 3.57 -24.92
C LEU A 697 7.62 2.36 -25.79
N LYS A 698 7.34 1.18 -25.23
CA LYS A 698 7.44 -0.12 -25.89
C LYS A 698 6.15 -0.89 -25.70
N MET A 699 5.88 -1.84 -26.59
CA MET A 699 4.74 -2.73 -26.50
C MET A 699 5.17 -4.15 -26.78
N ASP A 700 4.85 -5.06 -25.86
CA ASP A 700 4.84 -6.50 -26.11
C ASP A 700 3.42 -6.94 -26.46
N LEU A 701 3.28 -7.80 -27.47
CA LEU A 701 1.99 -8.17 -28.04
C LEU A 701 2.02 -9.63 -28.51
N GLY A 702 0.96 -10.38 -28.23
CA GLY A 702 0.85 -11.77 -28.67
C GLY A 702 -0.57 -12.29 -28.79
N ARG A 703 -0.68 -13.57 -29.14
CA ARG A 703 -1.93 -14.31 -29.26
C ARG A 703 -2.08 -15.27 -28.07
N ALA A 704 -3.31 -15.45 -27.63
CA ALA A 704 -3.68 -16.43 -26.62
C ALA A 704 -5.12 -16.89 -26.82
N HIS A 705 -5.53 -17.87 -26.03
CA HIS A 705 -6.93 -18.23 -25.91
C HIS A 705 -7.29 -18.54 -24.46
N VAL A 706 -8.55 -18.30 -24.12
CA VAL A 706 -9.13 -18.73 -22.86
C VAL A 706 -9.65 -20.15 -23.04
N VAL A 707 -9.22 -21.06 -22.18
CA VAL A 707 -9.59 -22.48 -22.19
C VAL A 707 -10.77 -22.72 -21.23
N GLU A 708 -11.68 -23.59 -21.64
CA GLU A 708 -12.73 -24.10 -20.74
C GLU A 708 -12.14 -25.19 -19.84
N LEU A 709 -12.27 -25.03 -18.52
CA LEU A 709 -11.87 -26.04 -17.55
C LEU A 709 -13.09 -26.56 -16.79
N PRO A 710 -13.10 -27.84 -16.36
CA PRO A 710 -14.15 -28.37 -15.51
C PRO A 710 -14.34 -27.52 -14.25
N LYS A 711 -15.58 -27.47 -13.74
CA LYS A 711 -15.94 -26.69 -12.55
C LYS A 711 -15.04 -26.99 -11.34
N ALA A 712 -14.68 -28.27 -11.14
CA ALA A 712 -13.80 -28.67 -10.04
C ALA A 712 -12.39 -28.09 -10.16
N GLU A 713 -11.82 -28.09 -11.37
CA GLU A 713 -10.49 -27.52 -11.62
C GLU A 713 -10.51 -25.99 -11.53
N THR A 714 -11.54 -25.35 -12.09
CA THR A 714 -11.77 -23.91 -11.92
C THR A 714 -11.83 -23.56 -10.43
N GLN A 715 -12.61 -24.30 -9.64
CA GLN A 715 -12.75 -24.05 -8.20
C GLN A 715 -11.44 -24.26 -7.45
N ARG A 716 -10.63 -25.28 -7.81
CA ARG A 716 -9.29 -25.49 -7.22
C ARG A 716 -8.42 -24.25 -7.42
N ARG A 717 -8.31 -23.76 -8.65
CA ARG A 717 -7.50 -22.58 -9.00
C ARG A 717 -8.01 -21.31 -8.32
N TRP A 718 -9.33 -21.16 -8.24
CA TRP A 718 -9.97 -20.02 -7.61
C TRP A 718 -9.76 -19.98 -6.10
N SER A 719 -9.93 -21.13 -5.43
CA SER A 719 -9.65 -21.29 -3.99
C SER A 719 -8.17 -21.14 -3.66
N ALA A 720 -7.28 -21.47 -4.59
CA ALA A 720 -5.84 -21.30 -4.44
C ALA A 720 -5.37 -19.85 -4.62
N THR A 721 -6.24 -18.93 -5.03
CA THR A 721 -5.89 -17.52 -5.33
C THR A 721 -6.72 -16.56 -4.50
N THR A 722 -7.67 -15.84 -5.10
CA THR A 722 -8.60 -14.95 -4.41
C THR A 722 -9.99 -15.21 -4.95
N LEU A 723 -10.79 -15.92 -4.15
CA LEU A 723 -12.12 -16.39 -4.53
C LEU A 723 -13.04 -15.23 -4.94
N GLN A 724 -12.87 -14.05 -4.36
CA GLN A 724 -13.71 -12.88 -4.58
C GLN A 724 -13.50 -12.24 -5.95
N TRP A 725 -12.42 -12.55 -6.67
CA TRP A 725 -12.00 -11.87 -7.90
C TRP A 725 -12.34 -12.67 -9.15
N PRO A 726 -12.50 -12.04 -10.33
CA PRO A 726 -12.73 -12.78 -11.58
C PRO A 726 -11.54 -13.69 -11.92
N ILE A 727 -11.78 -14.80 -12.62
CA ILE A 727 -10.72 -15.76 -12.98
C ILE A 727 -10.71 -16.03 -14.48
N MET A 728 -9.53 -15.94 -15.10
CA MET A 728 -9.30 -16.30 -16.50
C MET A 728 -8.23 -17.39 -16.61
N HIS A 729 -8.57 -18.47 -17.33
CA HIS A 729 -7.66 -19.57 -17.64
C HIS A 729 -7.08 -19.37 -19.04
N ALA A 730 -5.90 -18.78 -19.14
CA ALA A 730 -5.31 -18.38 -20.42
C ALA A 730 -4.16 -19.31 -20.84
N VAL A 731 -4.10 -19.62 -22.13
CA VAL A 731 -2.97 -20.30 -22.77
C VAL A 731 -2.34 -19.34 -23.77
N LEU A 732 -1.07 -18.96 -23.52
CA LEU A 732 -0.29 -18.07 -24.38
C LEU A 732 0.35 -18.88 -25.52
N HIS A 733 0.09 -18.50 -26.76
CA HIS A 733 0.53 -19.27 -27.92
C HIS A 733 2.04 -19.09 -28.17
N GLY A 734 2.80 -20.18 -28.15
CA GLY A 734 4.25 -20.15 -28.43
C GLY A 734 5.09 -19.43 -27.36
N VAL A 735 4.54 -19.20 -26.16
CA VAL A 735 5.25 -18.58 -25.04
C VAL A 735 5.20 -19.54 -23.86
N THR A 736 6.37 -20.02 -23.41
CA THR A 736 6.45 -20.87 -22.22
C THR A 736 6.29 -20.06 -20.93
N ARG A 737 6.04 -20.76 -19.82
CA ARG A 737 6.02 -20.18 -18.46
C ARG A 737 7.22 -19.27 -18.21
N ASP A 738 8.42 -19.81 -18.42
CA ASP A 738 9.66 -19.14 -18.07
C ASP A 738 10.03 -18.02 -19.06
N GLN A 739 9.64 -18.18 -20.33
CA GLN A 739 9.76 -17.14 -21.35
C GLN A 739 8.93 -15.90 -20.99
N MET A 740 7.68 -16.09 -20.55
CA MET A 740 6.82 -14.98 -20.12
C MET A 740 7.44 -14.22 -18.95
N MET A 741 7.87 -14.92 -17.90
CA MET A 741 8.46 -14.29 -16.72
C MET A 741 9.79 -13.59 -17.00
N ALA A 742 10.58 -14.11 -17.95
CA ALA A 742 11.83 -13.50 -18.36
C ALA A 742 11.65 -12.18 -19.11
N ARG A 743 10.57 -12.08 -19.92
CA ARG A 743 10.34 -10.94 -20.81
C ARG A 743 9.47 -9.86 -20.17
N HIS A 744 8.33 -10.24 -19.59
CA HIS A 744 7.24 -9.33 -19.25
C HIS A 744 7.66 -8.24 -18.24
N LYS A 745 7.28 -6.98 -18.51
CA LYS A 745 7.80 -5.78 -17.82
C LYS A 745 6.78 -5.08 -16.91
N ALA A 746 5.80 -5.81 -16.41
CA ALA A 746 4.83 -5.31 -15.44
C ALA A 746 4.12 -6.47 -14.75
N ASN A 747 3.41 -6.20 -13.65
CA ASN A 747 2.50 -7.19 -13.06
C ASN A 747 1.23 -7.41 -13.89
N HIS A 748 0.80 -6.37 -14.62
CA HIS A 748 -0.42 -6.39 -15.42
C HIS A 748 -0.21 -6.84 -16.88
N ILE A 749 -1.24 -7.47 -17.44
CA ILE A 749 -1.38 -7.83 -18.86
C ILE A 749 -2.76 -7.39 -19.35
N GLN A 750 -2.83 -6.69 -20.49
CA GLN A 750 -4.10 -6.29 -21.11
C GLN A 750 -4.65 -7.43 -21.96
N VAL A 751 -5.96 -7.68 -21.92
CA VAL A 751 -6.63 -8.69 -22.74
C VAL A 751 -7.86 -8.14 -23.47
N ALA A 752 -8.09 -8.62 -24.69
CA ALA A 752 -9.30 -8.33 -25.46
C ALA A 752 -9.72 -9.54 -26.31
N TYR A 753 -11.01 -9.84 -26.33
CA TYR A 753 -11.57 -10.93 -27.14
C TYR A 753 -11.73 -10.51 -28.61
N ALA A 754 -11.65 -11.51 -29.48
CA ALA A 754 -12.10 -11.41 -30.86
C ALA A 754 -13.05 -12.57 -31.18
N ARG A 755 -13.79 -12.47 -32.28
CA ARG A 755 -14.81 -13.46 -32.63
C ARG A 755 -14.24 -14.76 -33.22
N SER A 756 -13.05 -14.71 -33.79
CA SER A 756 -12.37 -15.86 -34.39
C SER A 756 -10.84 -15.69 -34.36
N GLU A 757 -10.07 -16.77 -34.52
CA GLU A 757 -8.61 -16.69 -34.56
C GLU A 757 -8.10 -15.75 -35.67
N THR A 758 -8.75 -15.76 -36.84
CA THR A 758 -8.39 -14.89 -37.97
C THR A 758 -8.61 -13.42 -37.64
N GLU A 759 -9.77 -13.08 -37.06
CA GLU A 759 -10.06 -11.70 -36.65
C GLU A 759 -9.16 -11.25 -35.50
N ALA A 760 -8.80 -12.17 -34.62
CA ALA A 760 -7.90 -11.92 -33.52
C ALA A 760 -6.45 -11.67 -33.99
N ASN A 761 -6.01 -12.37 -35.06
CA ASN A 761 -4.75 -12.07 -35.74
C ASN A 761 -4.79 -10.70 -36.42
N LEU A 762 -5.90 -10.34 -37.07
CA LEU A 762 -6.08 -9.02 -37.68
C LEU A 762 -6.07 -7.89 -36.64
N ALA A 763 -6.76 -8.07 -35.51
CA ALA A 763 -6.78 -7.09 -34.42
C ALA A 763 -5.38 -6.90 -33.81
N MET A 764 -4.65 -7.99 -33.59
CA MET A 764 -3.25 -7.98 -33.15
C MET A 764 -2.36 -7.22 -34.16
N ALA A 765 -2.42 -7.57 -35.44
CA ALA A 765 -1.64 -6.90 -36.49
C ALA A 765 -1.96 -5.39 -36.58
N THR A 766 -3.24 -5.03 -36.45
CA THR A 766 -3.69 -3.62 -36.46
C THR A 766 -3.16 -2.86 -35.25
N LYS A 767 -3.11 -3.49 -34.09
CA LYS A 767 -2.56 -2.89 -32.86
C LYS A 767 -1.05 -2.69 -32.94
N ALA A 768 -0.32 -3.67 -33.46
CA ALA A 768 1.10 -3.54 -33.75
C ALA A 768 1.37 -2.38 -34.72
N ALA A 769 0.61 -2.31 -35.82
CA ALA A 769 0.73 -1.25 -36.81
C ALA A 769 0.41 0.13 -36.23
N LEU A 770 -0.66 0.26 -35.43
CA LEU A 770 -1.03 1.53 -34.77
C LEU A 770 0.07 1.99 -33.80
N ALA A 771 0.55 1.07 -32.95
CA ALA A 771 1.60 1.39 -32.00
C ALA A 771 2.90 1.84 -32.70
N ALA A 772 3.31 1.12 -33.75
CA ALA A 772 4.48 1.48 -34.54
C ALA A 772 4.32 2.81 -35.30
N GLU A 773 3.15 3.07 -35.89
CA GLU A 773 2.82 4.33 -36.57
C GLU A 773 2.87 5.53 -35.61
N LEU A 774 2.52 5.32 -34.35
CA LEU A 774 2.61 6.34 -33.31
C LEU A 774 4.01 6.41 -32.65
N GLY A 775 4.98 5.61 -33.08
CA GLY A 775 6.37 5.65 -32.60
C GLY A 775 6.66 4.80 -31.36
N ILE A 776 5.77 3.89 -30.97
CA ILE A 776 5.99 2.91 -29.91
C ILE A 776 6.79 1.74 -30.49
N LYS A 777 7.87 1.31 -29.81
CA LYS A 777 8.64 0.14 -30.26
C LYS A 777 7.87 -1.14 -29.95
N VAL A 778 7.48 -1.89 -30.98
CA VAL A 778 6.69 -3.12 -30.84
C VAL A 778 7.58 -4.37 -30.89
N SER A 779 7.29 -5.33 -30.01
CA SER A 779 7.81 -6.69 -30.07
C SER A 779 6.63 -7.68 -30.13
N LEU A 780 6.72 -8.63 -31.05
CA LEU A 780 5.77 -9.72 -31.19
C LEU A 780 6.25 -10.92 -30.39
N CYS A 781 5.41 -11.42 -29.48
CA CYS A 781 5.77 -12.44 -28.51
C CYS A 781 4.97 -13.73 -28.77
N GLY A 782 5.67 -14.78 -29.17
CA GLY A 782 5.13 -16.12 -29.40
C GLY A 782 4.72 -16.38 -30.85
N ALA A 783 3.65 -17.15 -31.03
CA ALA A 783 3.20 -17.66 -32.33
C ALA A 783 1.68 -17.58 -32.47
N LYS A 784 1.16 -17.83 -33.66
CA LYS A 784 -0.27 -18.14 -33.86
C LYS A 784 -0.59 -19.49 -33.22
N ARG A 785 -1.88 -19.78 -33.01
CA ARG A 785 -2.35 -21.05 -32.41
C ARG A 785 -1.82 -22.31 -33.08
N ASN A 786 -1.60 -22.27 -34.40
CA ASN A 786 -1.06 -23.39 -35.18
C ASN A 786 0.49 -23.47 -35.15
N GLY A 787 1.17 -22.64 -34.35
CA GLY A 787 2.63 -22.60 -34.24
C GLY A 787 3.33 -21.76 -35.31
N SER A 788 2.63 -21.22 -36.30
CA SER A 788 3.24 -20.33 -37.31
C SER A 788 3.52 -18.93 -36.76
N PRO A 789 4.44 -18.15 -37.36
CA PRO A 789 4.75 -16.79 -36.90
C PRO A 789 3.53 -15.86 -36.84
N LEU A 790 3.56 -14.92 -35.90
CA LEU A 790 2.49 -13.95 -35.66
C LEU A 790 2.21 -13.06 -36.88
N LEU A 791 3.26 -12.64 -37.59
CA LEU A 791 3.21 -12.00 -38.90
C LEU A 791 4.22 -12.72 -39.82
N ASN A 792 3.86 -12.92 -41.08
CA ASN A 792 4.66 -13.61 -42.07
C ASN A 792 4.23 -13.26 -43.50
#